data_AF-A0A918L5H3-F1
#
_entry.id   AF-A0A918L5H3-F1
#
_cell.length_a   1.000
_cell.length_b   1.000
_cell.length_c   1.000
_cell.angle_alpha   90.00
_cell.angle_beta   90.00
_cell.angle_gamma   90.00
#
_symmetry.space_group_name_H-M   'P 1'
#
loop_
_entity.id
_entity.type
_entity.pdbx_description
1 polymer ?
#
loop_
_entity_poly.entity_id
_entity_poly.type
_entity_poly.pdbx_seq_one_letter_code
_entity_poly.pdbx_strand_id
1 'polypeptide(L)'
;MLSTRRVVFLVIAAAAPMAAIAGNAPLALVRGNGISLPAAYVLAAVVLLCFAVGYSAMSKRVVNDGAFYVFVARGLGKPAGTATAYIAALGYLSLSVGMAAVFGYFTSLVFAQSGLDVPWGVFTALGVVVVTAFGHRSADVSARFLGFLMVLEFAVLLVLDVLVVGHKGGAAFPAESFSAGQLFGGSIGIALMFAFTSFVGFESAALYGEETRDPARSIPRALYISVISIAVFYVLTAWVVIGGAGGAAAPERARKDLGNLVFTLAEQYGGTALLDAAAVLLCTSVLASWIALHNAASRYLFALGWEQVAPRALGRYHPVHRSPHIGSAVVTAVTVAVVGTLGLAGADPYETIAAAVVGMGTLSIVLVQAFTALAVTVFFRGRGDRRLFSGVVAPVVGTLGLGTAFVLASTNYATLTGSDDVLIHLVPVLIVATAVAGVLAALRLRTRRPLAYTQLADARNRHRPDARAPHERPTYTRRYCVVGAGPSGMIMARNLLREGVPFDWYERNPDFGGIWDPEHTGSPMYDSCHFISSKYTSGFYGAPMPAHFPDYPGWREIRDYIRDFGRQYDLYRHVRFGTEVTSAESIAGDRWRVTLSDGTVHEYDGLVVCPGVTWHPNEVALPGRDVFRGTVRHSVTFRDGLEFRGKRVLVVGAGNSGVDIACDAARHADTAYLSVRRGYRFVPKHVAGLPTDALLAGKLDPPKGLVLSSDVNTLLDTLVGDLTRLGLPAPDHDALSSHPIMNTQVLHYLAHGDLVARPDVARLTETGVVFADGSEAEVDEIVLATGYEYRMPFLDPGLLEWKHGHPQLYLNVFSRELDSLYVLGFVEFADAAYKRFEEMAQLIMIDINARETGVRKDELTRLKRSDTPDLRGGVTYLDSPRHTNYVERSTYMAYLAQLRDRFGWHDVDDHTFDALRTGAPSASASTSTSEPPKEPSHV
;
A
#
# COMPACT_ATOMS: atom_id res chain seq x y z
N MET A 1 -1.01 5.46 18.69
CA MET A 1 -1.60 6.23 17.57
C MET A 1 -1.82 7.69 17.97
N LEU A 2 -1.45 8.63 17.10
CA LEU A 2 -1.51 10.08 17.23
C LEU A 2 -2.92 10.61 16.93
N SER A 3 -3.31 11.67 17.64
CA SER A 3 -4.55 12.42 17.38
C SER A 3 -4.26 13.64 16.50
N THR A 4 -5.29 14.23 15.87
CA THR A 4 -5.16 15.47 15.06
C THR A 4 -4.40 16.56 15.81
N ARG A 5 -4.68 16.76 17.11
CA ARG A 5 -3.99 17.76 17.94
C ARG A 5 -2.49 17.46 18.05
N ARG A 6 -2.11 16.20 18.30
CA ARG A 6 -0.69 15.81 18.39
C ARG A 6 0.06 16.01 17.07
N VAL A 7 -0.60 15.73 15.94
CA VAL A 7 -0.01 15.98 14.62
C VAL A 7 0.18 17.48 14.40
N VAL A 8 -0.82 18.32 14.70
CA VAL A 8 -0.66 19.80 14.64
C VAL A 8 0.54 20.27 15.47
N PHE A 9 0.69 19.77 16.71
CA PHE A 9 1.82 20.14 17.56
C PHE A 9 3.17 19.74 16.98
N LEU A 10 3.31 18.50 16.49
CA LEU A 10 4.55 18.04 15.84
C LEU A 10 4.93 18.90 14.63
N VAL A 11 3.91 19.31 13.87
CA VAL A 11 4.04 20.05 12.64
C VAL A 11 4.48 21.49 12.90
N ILE A 12 3.82 22.18 13.83
CA ILE A 12 4.19 23.55 14.21
C ILE A 12 5.56 23.57 14.89
N ALA A 13 5.86 22.57 15.73
CA ALA A 13 7.16 22.49 16.39
C ALA A 13 8.32 22.26 15.40
N ALA A 14 8.08 21.55 14.29
CA ALA A 14 9.08 21.43 13.22
C ALA A 14 9.39 22.78 12.54
N ALA A 15 8.38 23.66 12.42
CA ALA A 15 8.54 25.00 11.85
C ALA A 15 9.34 25.98 12.76
N ALA A 16 9.53 25.63 14.04
CA ALA A 16 10.35 26.33 15.02
C ALA A 16 10.15 27.86 15.03
N PRO A 17 9.01 28.34 15.56
CA PRO A 17 8.59 29.73 15.43
C PRO A 17 9.61 30.75 15.95
N MET A 18 10.27 30.45 17.07
CA MET A 18 11.31 31.31 17.62
C MET A 18 12.53 31.36 16.69
N ALA A 19 12.97 30.22 16.16
CA ALA A 19 14.06 30.17 15.19
C ALA A 19 13.72 30.87 13.87
N ALA A 20 12.47 30.78 13.40
CA ALA A 20 12.02 31.48 12.20
C ALA A 20 12.04 33.00 12.39
N ILE A 21 11.52 33.52 13.50
CA ILE A 21 11.45 34.97 13.74
C ILE A 21 12.81 35.56 14.16
N ALA A 22 13.57 34.89 15.02
CA ALA A 22 14.89 35.39 15.45
C ALA A 22 15.99 35.12 14.41
N GLY A 23 15.89 34.04 13.66
CA GLY A 23 16.89 33.63 12.67
C GLY A 23 16.58 34.08 11.24
N ASN A 24 15.41 33.75 10.70
CA ASN A 24 15.13 34.03 9.29
C ASN A 24 14.65 35.47 9.04
N ALA A 25 13.86 36.05 9.96
CA ALA A 25 13.29 37.38 9.72
C ALA A 25 14.36 38.49 9.60
N PRO A 26 15.43 38.55 10.41
CA PRO A 26 16.50 39.54 10.23
C PRO A 26 17.22 39.38 8.88
N LEU A 27 17.52 38.15 8.47
CA LEU A 27 18.11 37.87 7.15
C LEU A 27 17.18 38.33 6.02
N ALA A 28 15.88 38.09 6.15
CA ALA A 28 14.88 38.53 5.18
C ALA A 28 14.72 40.06 5.15
N LEU A 29 14.89 40.74 6.28
CA LEU A 29 14.89 42.21 6.36
C LEU A 29 16.11 42.83 5.69
N VAL A 30 17.28 42.20 5.84
CA VAL A 30 18.55 42.72 5.30
C VAL A 30 18.74 42.37 3.82
N ARG A 31 18.43 41.13 3.42
CA ARG A 31 18.70 40.60 2.08
C ARG A 31 17.46 40.58 1.16
N GLY A 32 16.25 40.64 1.72
CA GLY A 32 14.98 40.61 0.99
C GLY A 32 14.31 41.99 0.84
N ASN A 33 12.99 42.01 0.72
CA ASN A 33 12.18 43.24 0.53
C ASN A 33 11.92 44.04 1.82
N GLY A 34 12.86 44.01 2.77
CA GLY A 34 12.85 44.81 3.98
C GLY A 34 11.51 44.82 4.70
N ILE A 35 10.94 46.01 4.86
CA ILE A 35 9.68 46.26 5.58
C ILE A 35 8.48 45.44 5.06
N SER A 36 8.53 44.90 3.83
CA SER A 36 7.43 44.13 3.22
C SER A 36 7.37 42.66 3.62
N LEU A 37 8.20 42.22 4.58
CA LEU A 37 8.23 40.82 5.05
C LEU A 37 6.85 40.28 5.51
N PRO A 38 6.00 41.03 6.24
CA PRO A 38 4.66 40.57 6.60
C PRO A 38 3.79 40.25 5.38
N ALA A 39 3.84 41.07 4.32
CA ALA A 39 3.13 40.80 3.08
C ALA A 39 3.67 39.57 2.33
N ALA A 40 4.99 39.33 2.40
CA ALA A 40 5.58 38.10 1.85
C ALA A 40 5.08 36.85 2.59
N TYR A 41 4.93 36.89 3.92
CA TYR A 41 4.33 35.80 4.69
C TYR A 41 2.86 35.56 4.32
N VAL A 42 2.06 36.61 4.09
CA VAL A 42 0.68 36.47 3.61
C VAL A 42 0.65 35.79 2.24
N LEU A 43 1.50 36.22 1.29
CA LEU A 43 1.54 35.64 -0.05
C LEU A 43 1.96 34.16 -0.02
N ALA A 44 2.98 33.81 0.77
CA ALA A 44 3.40 32.43 0.98
C ALA A 44 2.28 31.59 1.61
N ALA A 45 1.58 32.09 2.63
CA ALA A 45 0.47 31.41 3.28
C ALA A 45 -0.68 31.11 2.31
N VAL A 46 -1.05 32.06 1.44
CA VAL A 46 -2.08 31.84 0.41
C VAL A 46 -1.69 30.72 -0.54
N VAL A 47 -0.45 30.72 -1.03
CA VAL A 47 0.07 29.67 -1.93
C VAL A 47 0.07 28.30 -1.23
N LEU A 48 0.52 28.22 0.02
CA LEU A 48 0.55 26.99 0.80
C LEU A 48 -0.85 26.48 1.18
N LEU A 49 -1.81 27.38 1.39
CA LEU A 49 -3.21 27.00 1.60
C LEU A 49 -3.82 26.40 0.32
N CYS A 50 -3.56 27.01 -0.84
CA CYS A 50 -3.97 26.46 -2.13
C CYS A 50 -3.37 25.06 -2.37
N PHE A 51 -2.08 24.89 -2.05
CA PHE A 51 -1.42 23.58 -2.03
C PHE A 51 -2.12 22.60 -1.07
N ALA A 52 -2.37 23.01 0.18
CA ALA A 52 -2.98 22.18 1.22
C ALA A 52 -4.40 21.75 0.84
N VAL A 53 -5.17 22.60 0.14
CA VAL A 53 -6.49 22.25 -0.41
C VAL A 53 -6.40 21.09 -1.39
N GLY A 54 -5.46 21.17 -2.34
CA GLY A 54 -5.21 20.11 -3.32
C GLY A 54 -4.76 18.81 -2.67
N TYR A 55 -3.73 18.92 -1.82
CA TYR A 55 -3.17 17.80 -1.10
C TYR A 55 -4.23 17.09 -0.24
N SER A 56 -5.05 17.85 0.50
CA SER A 56 -6.17 17.36 1.29
C SER A 56 -7.22 16.62 0.47
N ALA A 57 -7.50 17.09 -0.76
CA ALA A 57 -8.43 16.43 -1.65
C ALA A 57 -7.91 15.04 -2.09
N MET A 58 -6.62 14.92 -2.40
CA MET A 58 -6.00 13.67 -2.84
C MET A 58 -5.72 12.70 -1.69
N SER A 59 -5.33 13.18 -0.51
CA SER A 59 -5.04 12.34 0.67
C SER A 59 -6.26 11.63 1.27
N LYS A 60 -7.46 12.14 0.99
CA LYS A 60 -8.74 11.45 1.26
C LYS A 60 -8.97 10.27 0.32
N ARG A 61 -8.28 10.22 -0.82
CA ARG A 61 -8.48 9.21 -1.87
C ARG A 61 -7.35 8.22 -2.00
N VAL A 62 -6.15 8.54 -1.55
CA VAL A 62 -4.98 7.66 -1.64
C VAL A 62 -4.56 7.25 -0.23
N VAL A 63 -4.65 5.96 0.09
CA VAL A 63 -4.07 5.29 1.27
C VAL A 63 -2.58 5.10 0.98
N ASN A 64 -1.74 5.87 1.65
CA ASN A 64 -0.32 5.59 1.78
C ASN A 64 0.18 6.34 3.03
N ASP A 65 1.43 6.13 3.39
CA ASP A 65 2.25 6.65 4.50
C ASP A 65 2.52 8.17 4.36
N GLY A 66 1.63 8.87 3.65
CA GLY A 66 1.56 10.32 3.46
C GLY A 66 2.74 10.97 2.72
N ALA A 67 3.75 10.23 2.28
CA ALA A 67 4.87 10.84 1.58
C ALA A 67 4.47 11.42 0.21
N PHE A 68 4.91 12.67 -0.06
CA PHE A 68 4.60 13.42 -1.29
C PHE A 68 4.91 12.67 -2.59
N TYR A 69 5.96 11.86 -2.59
CA TYR A 69 6.41 11.13 -3.77
C TYR A 69 5.37 10.13 -4.29
N VAL A 70 4.51 9.60 -3.41
CA VAL A 70 3.44 8.66 -3.77
C VAL A 70 2.37 9.37 -4.58
N PHE A 71 2.01 10.59 -4.18
CA PHE A 71 1.03 11.37 -4.92
C PHE A 71 1.58 11.76 -6.29
N VAL A 72 2.86 12.11 -6.37
CA VAL A 72 3.53 12.33 -7.65
C VAL A 72 3.58 11.07 -8.50
N ALA A 73 3.89 9.90 -7.92
CA ALA A 73 3.88 8.63 -8.64
C ALA A 73 2.50 8.30 -9.24
N ARG A 74 1.43 8.64 -8.52
CA ARG A 74 0.03 8.41 -8.93
C ARG A 74 -0.49 9.43 -9.94
N GLY A 75 -0.05 10.69 -9.87
CA GLY A 75 -0.47 11.73 -10.80
C GLY A 75 0.38 11.79 -12.07
N LEU A 76 1.70 11.67 -11.95
CA LEU A 76 2.68 11.91 -13.02
C LEU A 76 3.49 10.65 -13.42
N GLY A 77 3.31 9.54 -12.71
CA GLY A 77 4.00 8.28 -12.99
C GLY A 77 5.19 7.99 -12.06
N LYS A 78 5.52 6.70 -11.94
CA LYS A 78 6.53 6.16 -11.00
C LYS A 78 7.93 6.79 -11.10
N PRO A 79 8.48 7.08 -12.29
CA PRO A 79 9.78 7.76 -12.38
C PRO A 79 9.76 9.17 -11.78
N ALA A 80 8.69 9.94 -12.04
CA ALA A 80 8.51 11.27 -11.45
C ALA A 80 8.33 11.18 -9.92
N GLY A 81 7.58 10.19 -9.45
CA GLY A 81 7.48 9.88 -8.02
C GLY A 81 8.84 9.65 -7.39
N THR A 82 9.63 8.74 -7.96
CA THR A 82 10.98 8.41 -7.43
C THR A 82 11.92 9.61 -7.44
N ALA A 83 11.92 10.42 -8.50
CA ALA A 83 12.67 11.68 -8.55
C ALA A 83 12.31 12.61 -7.39
N THR A 84 11.01 12.73 -7.11
CA THR A 84 10.50 13.56 -6.01
C THR A 84 10.92 13.02 -4.63
N ALA A 85 10.98 11.69 -4.46
CA ALA A 85 11.47 11.08 -3.22
C ALA A 85 12.96 11.38 -2.98
N TYR A 86 13.78 11.33 -4.04
CA TYR A 86 15.19 11.70 -4.00
C TYR A 86 15.39 13.19 -3.66
N ILE A 87 14.63 14.08 -4.31
CA ILE A 87 14.67 15.52 -4.02
C ILE A 87 14.25 15.79 -2.57
N ALA A 88 13.20 15.13 -2.07
CA ALA A 88 12.76 15.29 -0.69
C ALA A 88 13.82 14.81 0.32
N ALA A 89 14.49 13.68 0.04
CA ALA A 89 15.59 13.20 0.86
C ALA A 89 16.75 14.20 0.92
N LEU A 90 17.15 14.76 -0.23
CA LEU A 90 18.15 15.84 -0.29
C LEU A 90 17.68 17.07 0.49
N GLY A 91 16.42 17.48 0.32
CA GLY A 91 15.84 18.64 0.96
C GLY A 91 15.91 18.57 2.49
N TYR A 92 15.37 17.51 3.07
CA TYR A 92 15.40 17.33 4.53
C TYR A 92 16.80 17.09 5.08
N LEU A 93 17.67 16.41 4.32
CA LEU A 93 19.07 16.24 4.69
C LEU A 93 19.75 17.61 4.80
N SER A 94 19.63 18.44 3.78
CA SER A 94 20.20 19.80 3.78
C SER A 94 19.63 20.65 4.91
N LEU A 95 18.32 20.63 5.15
CA LEU A 95 17.72 21.35 6.28
C LEU A 95 18.29 20.89 7.64
N SER A 96 18.48 19.57 7.82
CA SER A 96 19.10 19.02 9.02
C SER A 96 20.55 19.47 9.20
N VAL A 97 21.34 19.47 8.12
CA VAL A 97 22.73 19.97 8.14
C VAL A 97 22.77 21.46 8.48
N GLY A 98 21.89 22.27 7.87
CA GLY A 98 21.80 23.69 8.15
C GLY A 98 21.44 23.97 9.61
N MET A 99 20.47 23.22 10.16
CA MET A 99 20.04 23.41 11.55
C MET A 99 21.15 23.08 12.57
N ALA A 100 22.09 22.20 12.22
CA ALA A 100 23.27 21.91 13.03
C ALA A 100 24.21 23.13 13.16
N ALA A 101 24.39 23.88 12.07
CA ALA A 101 25.19 25.10 12.06
C ALA A 101 24.47 26.24 12.80
N VAL A 102 23.17 26.41 12.56
CA VAL A 102 22.31 27.38 13.26
C VAL A 102 22.29 27.13 14.76
N PHE A 103 22.22 25.87 15.19
CA PHE A 103 22.24 25.50 16.62
C PHE A 103 23.55 25.92 17.28
N GLY A 104 24.69 25.59 16.64
CA GLY A 104 26.00 25.98 17.14
C GLY A 104 26.15 27.48 17.27
N TYR A 105 25.74 28.22 16.24
CA TYR A 105 25.83 29.67 16.20
C TYR A 105 25.01 30.34 17.31
N PHE A 106 23.70 30.07 17.38
CA PHE A 106 22.84 30.74 18.37
C PHE A 106 23.16 30.33 19.80
N THR A 107 23.56 29.07 20.03
CA THR A 107 23.99 28.66 21.38
C THR A 107 25.28 29.36 21.78
N SER A 108 26.25 29.49 20.86
CA SER A 108 27.47 30.28 21.08
C SER A 108 27.14 31.74 21.40
N LEU A 109 26.21 32.34 20.65
CA LEU A 109 25.80 33.74 20.82
C LEU A 109 25.17 33.98 22.20
N VAL A 110 24.30 33.08 22.65
CA VAL A 110 23.65 33.17 23.96
C VAL A 110 24.65 32.99 25.12
N PHE A 111 25.60 32.06 24.99
CA PHE A 111 26.65 31.87 26.01
C PHE A 111 27.61 33.06 26.07
N ALA A 112 27.91 33.69 24.93
CA ALA A 112 28.73 34.89 24.88
C ALA A 112 28.10 36.06 25.66
N GLN A 113 26.77 36.19 25.65
CA GLN A 113 26.04 37.18 26.48
C GLN A 113 26.23 36.94 27.99
N SER A 114 26.50 35.69 28.39
CA SER A 114 26.81 35.32 29.77
C SER A 114 28.31 35.42 30.10
N GLY A 115 29.14 35.92 29.19
CA GLY A 115 30.60 36.04 29.35
C GLY A 115 31.39 34.76 29.05
N LEU A 116 30.76 33.73 28.47
CA LEU A 116 31.41 32.47 28.10
C LEU A 116 31.60 32.38 26.58
N ASP A 117 32.82 32.61 26.11
CA ASP A 117 33.16 32.52 24.68
C ASP A 117 33.59 31.09 24.30
N VAL A 118 32.59 30.26 23.99
CA VAL A 118 32.78 28.85 23.58
C VAL A 118 32.55 28.74 22.07
N PRO A 119 33.49 28.18 21.28
CA PRO A 119 33.33 28.05 19.83
C PRO A 119 32.06 27.28 19.44
N TRP A 120 31.33 27.79 18.46
CA TRP A 120 30.07 27.22 17.95
C TRP A 120 30.17 25.72 17.61
N GLY A 121 31.32 25.26 17.11
CA GLY A 121 31.56 23.86 16.75
C GLY A 121 31.43 22.90 17.93
N VAL A 122 31.73 23.35 19.16
CA VAL A 122 31.55 22.54 20.39
C VAL A 122 30.07 22.29 20.63
N PHE A 123 29.24 23.33 20.52
CA PHE A 123 27.79 23.20 20.67
C PHE A 123 27.17 22.35 19.57
N THR A 124 27.60 22.52 18.31
CA THR A 124 27.17 21.64 17.22
C THR A 124 27.51 20.18 17.52
N ALA A 125 28.72 19.87 17.99
CA ALA A 125 29.11 18.51 18.32
C ALA A 125 28.25 17.90 19.46
N LEU A 126 27.95 18.68 20.50
CA LEU A 126 27.03 18.26 21.56
C LEU A 126 25.61 18.03 21.02
N GLY A 127 25.13 18.92 20.15
CA GLY A 127 23.83 18.80 19.49
C GLY A 127 23.74 17.54 18.61
N VAL A 128 24.81 17.19 17.87
CA VAL A 128 24.89 15.95 17.09
C VAL A 128 24.65 14.73 17.99
N VAL A 129 25.31 14.66 19.15
CA VAL A 129 25.14 13.53 20.09
C VAL A 129 23.68 13.41 20.53
N VAL A 130 23.03 14.53 20.86
CA VAL A 130 21.61 14.56 21.25
C VAL A 130 20.72 14.10 20.08
N VAL A 131 20.89 14.69 18.90
CA VAL A 131 20.07 14.39 17.72
C VAL A 131 20.21 12.93 17.29
N THR A 132 21.42 12.38 17.27
CA THR A 132 21.64 10.97 16.96
C THR A 132 20.99 10.04 17.99
N ALA A 133 21.08 10.39 19.29
CA ALA A 133 20.43 9.60 20.35
C ALA A 133 18.91 9.58 20.21
N PHE A 134 18.29 10.72 19.86
CA PHE A 134 16.86 10.81 19.59
C PHE A 134 16.46 10.14 18.28
N GLY A 135 17.29 10.23 17.23
CA GLY A 135 17.06 9.54 15.94
C GLY A 135 17.09 8.00 16.05
N HIS A 136 17.75 7.46 17.08
CA HIS A 136 17.72 6.02 17.39
C HIS A 136 16.52 5.59 18.24
N ARG A 137 15.82 6.50 18.92
CA ARG A 137 14.66 6.18 19.79
C ARG A 137 13.32 6.47 19.10
N SER A 138 12.23 5.94 19.64
CA SER A 138 10.88 6.06 19.06
C SER A 138 10.37 7.52 19.10
N ALA A 139 9.68 7.95 18.02
CA ALA A 139 9.19 9.32 17.82
C ALA A 139 8.27 9.88 18.94
N ASP A 140 7.63 9.02 19.73
CA ASP A 140 6.69 9.40 20.80
C ASP A 140 7.34 10.20 21.95
N VAL A 141 8.63 9.96 22.25
CA VAL A 141 9.33 10.66 23.34
C VAL A 141 9.59 12.13 22.96
N SER A 142 9.91 12.38 21.69
CA SER A 142 10.16 13.73 21.17
C SER A 142 8.91 14.60 21.18
N ALA A 143 7.74 14.04 20.85
CA ALA A 143 6.50 14.80 20.62
C ALA A 143 5.98 15.59 21.83
N ARG A 144 6.06 15.02 23.05
CA ARG A 144 5.54 15.67 24.27
C ARG A 144 6.44 16.82 24.73
N PHE A 145 7.74 16.61 24.65
CA PHE A 145 8.73 17.61 25.04
C PHE A 145 8.74 18.79 24.06
N LEU A 146 8.72 18.51 22.75
CA LEU A 146 8.62 19.53 21.69
C LEU A 146 7.37 20.42 21.84
N GLY A 147 6.22 19.79 22.10
CA GLY A 147 4.96 20.52 22.21
C GLY A 147 4.92 21.51 23.37
N PHE A 148 5.59 21.21 24.48
CA PHE A 148 5.70 22.12 25.62
C PHE A 148 6.60 23.33 25.28
N LEU A 149 7.77 23.08 24.70
CA LEU A 149 8.69 24.14 24.27
C LEU A 149 8.04 25.09 23.26
N MET A 150 7.33 24.54 22.27
CA MET A 150 6.61 25.32 21.27
C MET A 150 5.59 26.30 21.88
N VAL A 151 4.82 25.89 22.90
CA VAL A 151 3.86 26.80 23.57
C VAL A 151 4.59 27.96 24.26
N LEU A 152 5.73 27.68 24.90
CA LEU A 152 6.55 28.71 25.52
C LEU A 152 7.16 29.67 24.48
N GLU A 153 7.60 29.16 23.34
CA GLU A 153 8.13 29.97 22.23
C GLU A 153 7.10 30.99 21.71
N PHE A 154 5.86 30.53 21.46
CA PHE A 154 4.76 31.41 21.08
C PHE A 154 4.46 32.43 22.19
N ALA A 155 4.43 32.00 23.45
CA ALA A 155 4.11 32.88 24.56
C ALA A 155 5.12 34.02 24.71
N VAL A 156 6.42 33.73 24.62
CA VAL A 156 7.47 34.75 24.78
C VAL A 156 7.44 35.78 23.64
N LEU A 157 7.25 35.33 22.39
CA LEU A 157 7.12 36.26 21.26
C LEU A 157 5.82 37.07 21.30
N LEU A 158 4.70 36.48 21.73
CA LEU A 158 3.46 37.23 21.93
C LEU A 158 3.55 38.25 23.07
N VAL A 159 4.30 37.94 24.13
CA VAL A 159 4.60 38.92 25.20
C VAL A 159 5.42 40.07 24.63
N LEU A 160 6.45 39.79 23.83
CA LEU A 160 7.19 40.83 23.11
C LEU A 160 6.25 41.67 22.24
N ASP A 161 5.38 41.04 21.46
CA ASP A 161 4.44 41.74 20.58
C ASP A 161 3.52 42.69 21.36
N VAL A 162 2.94 42.21 22.47
CA VAL A 162 2.08 43.01 23.34
C VAL A 162 2.84 44.19 23.95
N LEU A 163 4.08 44.00 24.39
CA LEU A 163 4.90 45.06 24.97
C LEU A 163 5.27 46.13 23.92
N VAL A 164 5.66 45.72 22.72
CA VAL A 164 5.96 46.67 21.63
C VAL A 164 4.71 47.44 21.24
N VAL A 165 3.57 46.79 21.09
CA VAL A 165 2.27 47.45 20.79
C VAL A 165 1.88 48.40 21.92
N GLY A 166 2.06 48.02 23.18
CA GLY A 166 1.80 48.87 24.33
C GLY A 166 2.64 50.16 24.33
N HIS A 167 3.92 50.07 23.93
CA HIS A 167 4.82 51.22 23.87
C HIS A 167 4.67 52.08 22.60
N LYS A 168 4.39 51.47 21.45
CA LYS A 168 4.36 52.14 20.13
C LYS A 168 2.96 52.45 19.62
N GLY A 169 1.91 51.88 20.23
CA GLY A 169 0.54 52.00 19.74
C GLY A 169 0.42 51.59 18.27
N GLY A 170 -0.27 52.40 17.46
CA GLY A 170 -0.43 52.15 16.02
C GLY A 170 0.89 52.12 15.22
N ALA A 171 1.97 52.72 15.72
CA ALA A 171 3.28 52.71 15.05
C ALA A 171 3.97 51.33 15.12
N ALA A 172 3.48 50.39 15.95
CA ALA A 172 3.89 48.99 15.90
C ALA A 172 3.49 48.30 14.58
N PHE A 173 2.55 48.89 13.83
CA PHE A 173 1.98 48.32 12.61
C PHE A 173 2.19 49.26 11.41
N PRO A 174 3.43 49.42 10.91
CA PRO A 174 3.71 50.28 9.76
C PRO A 174 2.92 49.83 8.52
N ALA A 175 2.08 50.70 7.96
CA ALA A 175 1.25 50.40 6.79
C ALA A 175 2.08 50.10 5.52
N GLU A 176 3.31 50.62 5.47
CA GLU A 176 4.27 50.40 4.38
C GLU A 176 4.59 48.92 4.15
N SER A 177 4.48 48.09 5.20
CA SER A 177 4.67 46.64 5.14
C SER A 177 3.72 45.92 4.19
N PHE A 178 2.60 46.55 3.81
CA PHE A 178 1.62 46.02 2.86
C PHE A 178 1.51 46.85 1.57
N SER A 179 2.43 47.78 1.34
CA SER A 179 2.40 48.60 0.13
C SER A 179 2.84 47.81 -1.11
N ALA A 180 2.02 47.83 -2.17
CA ALA A 180 2.32 47.10 -3.41
C ALA A 180 3.64 47.57 -4.06
N GLY A 181 3.94 48.87 -4.00
CA GLY A 181 5.17 49.43 -4.54
C GLY A 181 6.44 48.88 -3.88
N GLN A 182 6.44 48.71 -2.55
CA GLN A 182 7.58 48.13 -1.83
C GLN A 182 7.65 46.61 -1.99
N LEU A 183 6.50 45.93 -2.03
CA LEU A 183 6.43 44.49 -2.18
C LEU A 183 6.94 44.03 -3.56
N PHE A 184 6.61 44.74 -4.64
CA PHE A 184 7.01 44.39 -6.00
C PHE A 184 8.24 45.17 -6.52
N GLY A 185 8.69 46.19 -5.79
CA GLY A 185 9.82 47.06 -6.19
C GLY A 185 11.22 46.49 -5.90
N GLY A 186 11.34 45.52 -4.99
CA GLY A 186 12.60 44.83 -4.67
C GLY A 186 12.64 43.35 -5.11
N SER A 187 13.66 42.59 -4.66
CA SER A 187 13.74 41.14 -4.89
C SER A 187 12.72 40.35 -4.05
N ILE A 188 11.47 40.35 -4.50
CA ILE A 188 10.36 39.60 -3.89
C ILE A 188 10.66 38.10 -3.79
N GLY A 189 11.50 37.57 -4.70
CA GLY A 189 11.96 36.19 -4.68
C GLY A 189 12.69 35.80 -3.41
N ILE A 190 13.56 36.68 -2.91
CA ILE A 190 14.34 36.44 -1.68
C ILE A 190 13.42 36.48 -0.45
N ALA A 191 12.54 37.50 -0.37
CA ALA A 191 11.58 37.61 0.72
C ALA A 191 10.62 36.43 0.78
N LEU A 192 10.12 35.99 -0.38
CA LEU A 192 9.28 34.79 -0.47
C LEU A 192 10.04 33.53 -0.09
N MET A 193 11.32 33.42 -0.44
CA MET A 193 12.11 32.25 -0.04
C MET A 193 12.20 32.14 1.48
N PHE A 194 12.59 33.20 2.18
CA PHE A 194 12.62 33.20 3.65
C PHE A 194 11.24 32.97 4.27
N ALA A 195 10.18 33.49 3.63
CA ALA A 195 8.82 33.20 4.03
C ALA A 195 8.52 31.69 3.92
N PHE A 196 8.75 31.07 2.75
CA PHE A 196 8.57 29.63 2.54
C PHE A 196 9.47 28.79 3.46
N THR A 197 10.73 29.17 3.68
CA THR A 197 11.64 28.50 4.64
C THR A 197 11.01 28.44 6.03
N SER A 198 10.38 29.54 6.48
CA SER A 198 9.77 29.60 7.80
C SER A 198 8.54 28.68 7.94
N PHE A 199 7.88 28.32 6.83
CA PHE A 199 6.77 27.36 6.81
C PHE A 199 7.22 25.91 6.68
N VAL A 200 8.48 25.63 6.34
CA VAL A 200 8.99 24.26 6.18
C VAL A 200 8.71 23.44 7.44
N GLY A 201 8.27 22.20 7.25
CA GLY A 201 7.86 21.32 8.33
C GLY A 201 6.35 21.19 8.46
N PHE A 202 5.56 22.11 7.89
CA PHE A 202 4.09 21.98 7.91
C PHE A 202 3.62 20.67 7.24
N GLU A 203 4.33 20.27 6.19
CA GLU A 203 4.08 19.08 5.39
C GLU A 203 4.42 17.77 6.11
N SER A 204 5.22 17.82 7.17
CA SER A 204 5.61 16.64 7.95
C SER A 204 4.40 15.92 8.56
N ALA A 205 3.25 16.61 8.67
CA ALA A 205 1.96 16.04 9.05
C ALA A 205 1.64 14.74 8.29
N ALA A 206 2.09 14.68 7.04
CA ALA A 206 1.87 13.57 6.17
C ALA A 206 2.73 12.35 6.53
N LEU A 207 3.98 12.56 6.94
CA LEU A 207 4.92 11.50 7.33
C LEU A 207 4.46 10.71 8.57
N TYR A 208 3.57 11.29 9.37
CA TYR A 208 2.99 10.65 10.56
C TYR A 208 1.65 9.93 10.27
N GLY A 209 1.33 9.70 9.00
CA GLY A 209 0.05 9.14 8.59
C GLY A 209 -0.24 7.74 9.16
N GLU A 210 0.74 6.84 9.14
CA GLU A 210 0.58 5.49 9.71
C GLU A 210 0.41 5.50 11.24
N GLU A 211 1.07 6.45 11.89
CA GLU A 211 1.02 6.59 13.33
C GLU A 211 -0.29 7.25 13.79
N THR A 212 -1.14 7.75 12.88
CA THR A 212 -2.34 8.55 13.19
C THR A 212 -3.62 7.70 13.24
N ARG A 213 -4.47 7.91 14.25
CA ARG A 213 -5.70 7.12 14.48
C ARG A 213 -6.74 7.22 13.36
N ASP A 214 -6.92 8.41 12.80
CA ASP A 214 -7.79 8.68 11.65
C ASP A 214 -7.03 9.60 10.69
N PRO A 215 -6.18 9.05 9.82
CA PRO A 215 -5.34 9.86 8.92
C PRO A 215 -6.17 10.66 7.91
N ALA A 216 -7.35 10.15 7.52
CA ALA A 216 -8.22 10.76 6.51
C ALA A 216 -8.80 12.10 6.95
N ARG A 217 -9.09 12.26 8.24
CA ARG A 217 -9.55 13.53 8.82
C ARG A 217 -8.42 14.31 9.48
N SER A 218 -7.49 13.62 10.13
CA SER A 218 -6.47 14.27 10.96
C SER A 218 -5.39 14.97 10.14
N ILE A 219 -4.88 14.36 9.05
CA ILE A 219 -3.81 14.98 8.26
C ILE A 219 -4.32 16.28 7.58
N PRO A 220 -5.47 16.29 6.88
CA PRO A 220 -6.01 17.53 6.32
C PRO A 220 -6.23 18.65 7.33
N ARG A 221 -6.83 18.32 8.47
CA ARG A 221 -7.09 19.31 9.54
C ARG A 221 -5.76 19.82 10.10
N ALA A 222 -4.78 18.94 10.30
CA ALA A 222 -3.49 19.33 10.80
C ALA A 222 -2.76 20.29 9.85
N LEU A 223 -2.79 20.02 8.54
CA LEU A 223 -2.21 20.91 7.52
C LEU A 223 -2.84 22.31 7.55
N TYR A 224 -4.18 22.40 7.50
CA TYR A 224 -4.86 23.70 7.53
C TYR A 224 -4.62 24.46 8.82
N ILE A 225 -4.78 23.80 9.98
CA ILE A 225 -4.58 24.43 11.28
C ILE A 225 -3.14 24.92 11.40
N SER A 226 -2.16 24.13 10.97
CA SER A 226 -0.74 24.51 11.08
C SER A 226 -0.42 25.69 10.16
N VAL A 227 -0.79 25.64 8.87
CA VAL A 227 -0.51 26.75 7.93
C VAL A 227 -1.18 28.04 8.38
N ILE A 228 -2.45 28.01 8.81
CA ILE A 228 -3.17 29.21 9.27
C ILE A 228 -2.54 29.75 10.56
N SER A 229 -2.29 28.89 11.55
CA SER A 229 -1.75 29.34 12.85
C SER A 229 -0.34 29.93 12.69
N ILE A 230 0.52 29.27 11.91
CA ILE A 230 1.87 29.75 11.60
C ILE A 230 1.80 31.07 10.83
N ALA A 231 0.91 31.19 9.83
CA ALA A 231 0.78 32.41 9.05
C ALA A 231 0.32 33.61 9.88
N VAL A 232 -0.74 33.44 10.70
CA VAL A 232 -1.24 34.51 11.57
C VAL A 232 -0.14 34.97 12.52
N PHE A 233 0.58 34.02 13.11
CA PHE A 233 1.67 34.31 14.03
C PHE A 233 2.83 35.05 13.36
N TYR A 234 3.39 34.53 12.26
CA TYR A 234 4.52 35.17 11.58
C TYR A 234 4.18 36.52 10.98
N VAL A 235 2.98 36.70 10.43
CA VAL A 235 2.55 38.01 9.92
C VAL A 235 2.47 39.02 11.06
N LEU A 236 1.84 38.65 12.18
CA LEU A 236 1.70 39.53 13.34
C LEU A 236 3.07 39.89 13.92
N THR A 237 3.85 38.88 14.30
CA THR A 237 5.11 39.08 15.00
C THR A 237 6.14 39.77 14.10
N ALA A 238 6.24 39.42 12.81
CA ALA A 238 7.14 40.14 11.90
C ALA A 238 6.74 41.62 11.74
N TRP A 239 5.43 41.92 11.69
CA TRP A 239 4.95 43.29 11.57
C TRP A 239 5.31 44.11 12.81
N VAL A 240 5.10 43.54 13.99
CA VAL A 240 5.42 44.16 15.27
C VAL A 240 6.93 44.30 15.49
N VAL A 241 7.74 43.30 15.11
CA VAL A 241 9.21 43.38 15.15
C VAL A 241 9.71 44.52 14.27
N ILE A 242 9.14 44.70 13.08
CA ILE A 242 9.51 45.82 12.19
C ILE A 242 9.11 47.17 12.79
N GLY A 243 7.89 47.29 13.33
CA GLY A 243 7.46 48.51 14.04
C GLY A 243 8.33 48.82 15.27
N GLY A 244 8.67 47.80 16.05
CA GLY A 244 9.54 47.87 17.22
C GLY A 244 10.97 48.30 16.89
N ALA A 245 11.49 47.84 15.74
CA ALA A 245 12.78 48.23 15.18
C ALA A 245 12.78 49.61 14.49
N GLY A 246 11.64 50.32 14.47
CA GLY A 246 11.53 51.69 13.96
C GLY A 246 10.96 51.81 12.54
N GLY A 247 10.19 50.84 12.06
CA GLY A 247 9.51 50.90 10.76
C GLY A 247 10.51 50.91 9.60
N ALA A 248 10.58 52.01 8.86
CA ALA A 248 11.50 52.17 7.71
C ALA A 248 12.99 51.96 8.08
N ALA A 249 13.37 52.17 9.35
CA ALA A 249 14.73 51.94 9.84
C ALA A 249 15.03 50.46 10.16
N ALA A 250 14.03 49.57 10.14
CA ALA A 250 14.18 48.18 10.53
C ALA A 250 15.26 47.40 9.74
N PRO A 251 15.41 47.55 8.41
CA PRO A 251 16.46 46.86 7.66
C PRO A 251 17.88 47.24 8.12
N GLU A 252 18.13 48.53 8.38
CA GLU A 252 19.43 48.99 8.85
C GLU A 252 19.69 48.56 10.30
N ARG A 253 18.65 48.52 11.15
CA ARG A 253 18.79 47.97 12.50
C ARG A 253 19.08 46.48 12.47
N ALA A 254 18.40 45.72 11.62
CA ALA A 254 18.63 44.30 11.42
C ALA A 254 20.04 44.00 10.90
N ARG A 255 20.62 44.88 10.07
CA ARG A 255 22.00 44.75 9.59
C ARG A 255 23.03 44.93 10.72
N LYS A 256 22.78 45.85 11.66
CA LYS A 256 23.66 46.11 12.81
C LYS A 256 23.58 45.00 13.86
N ASP A 257 22.36 44.56 14.18
CA ASP A 257 22.09 43.54 15.18
C ASP A 257 21.74 42.20 14.51
N LEU A 258 22.51 41.79 13.49
CA LEU A 258 22.21 40.56 12.75
C LEU A 258 22.30 39.35 13.69
N GLY A 259 21.27 38.51 13.70
CA GLY A 259 21.12 37.40 14.67
C GLY A 259 20.71 37.83 16.09
N ASN A 260 20.84 39.11 16.45
CA ASN A 260 20.49 39.65 17.78
C ASN A 260 19.24 40.53 17.80
N LEU A 261 18.70 40.93 16.65
CA LEU A 261 17.61 41.92 16.56
C LEU A 261 16.44 41.64 17.53
N VAL A 262 15.95 40.39 17.57
CA VAL A 262 14.83 40.01 18.43
C VAL A 262 15.22 40.04 19.91
N PHE A 263 16.47 39.71 20.25
CA PHE A 263 17.00 39.82 21.61
C PHE A 263 17.12 41.26 22.06
N THR A 264 17.67 42.13 21.20
CA THR A 264 17.76 43.56 21.49
C THR A 264 16.38 44.18 21.71
N LEU A 265 15.38 43.78 20.92
CA LEU A 265 14.00 44.24 21.12
C LEU A 265 13.38 43.65 22.40
N ALA A 266 13.64 42.36 22.69
CA ALA A 266 13.18 41.73 23.93
C ALA A 266 13.73 42.43 25.17
N GLU A 267 15.02 42.77 25.17
CA GLU A 267 15.65 43.54 26.24
C GLU A 267 15.09 44.97 26.30
N GLN A 268 14.97 45.64 25.16
CA GLN A 268 14.50 47.02 25.08
C GLN A 268 13.08 47.20 25.63
N TYR A 269 12.16 46.29 25.33
CA TYR A 269 10.74 46.43 25.69
C TYR A 269 10.31 45.59 26.89
N GLY A 270 11.02 44.49 27.19
CA GLY A 270 10.68 43.54 28.26
C GLY A 270 11.78 43.31 29.31
N GLY A 271 12.93 43.96 29.18
CA GLY A 271 14.06 43.83 30.10
C GLY A 271 14.78 42.49 30.02
N THR A 272 15.72 42.28 30.94
CA THR A 272 16.60 41.10 30.97
C THR A 272 15.83 39.78 31.12
N ALA A 273 14.71 39.77 31.86
CA ALA A 273 13.89 38.57 32.02
C ALA A 273 13.31 38.07 30.68
N LEU A 274 12.87 38.96 29.80
CA LEU A 274 12.33 38.58 28.49
C LEU A 274 13.46 38.18 27.54
N LEU A 275 14.61 38.87 27.61
CA LEU A 275 15.82 38.49 26.89
C LEU A 275 16.26 37.07 27.23
N ASP A 276 16.44 36.75 28.51
CA ASP A 276 16.89 35.43 28.98
C ASP A 276 15.92 34.32 28.55
N ALA A 277 14.61 34.57 28.69
CA ALA A 277 13.58 33.63 28.25
C ALA A 277 13.64 33.39 26.74
N ALA A 278 13.76 34.46 25.95
CA ALA A 278 13.91 34.37 24.50
C ALA A 278 15.19 33.61 24.10
N ALA A 279 16.31 33.86 24.78
CA ALA A 279 17.61 33.26 24.49
C ALA A 279 17.60 31.74 24.71
N VAL A 280 17.07 31.29 25.85
CA VAL A 280 16.92 29.86 26.16
C VAL A 280 15.98 29.20 25.16
N LEU A 281 14.83 29.81 24.89
CA LEU A 281 13.82 29.24 23.99
C LEU A 281 14.32 29.16 22.55
N LEU A 282 15.13 30.11 22.06
CA LEU A 282 15.73 30.01 20.74
C LEU A 282 16.62 28.76 20.62
N CYS A 283 17.50 28.54 21.59
CA CYS A 283 18.40 27.38 21.58
C CYS A 283 17.60 26.06 21.56
N THR A 284 16.57 25.97 22.40
CA THR A 284 15.70 24.78 22.43
C THR A 284 14.86 24.63 21.17
N SER A 285 14.40 25.73 20.56
CA SER A 285 13.61 25.75 19.31
C SER A 285 14.42 25.25 18.11
N VAL A 286 15.67 25.71 17.99
CA VAL A 286 16.58 25.27 16.92
C VAL A 286 16.91 23.77 17.09
N LEU A 287 17.21 23.31 18.31
CA LEU A 287 17.45 21.88 18.58
C LEU A 287 16.21 21.03 18.29
N ALA A 288 15.03 21.52 18.66
CA ALA A 288 13.75 20.88 18.41
C ALA A 288 13.50 20.70 16.89
N SER A 289 13.71 21.76 16.11
CA SER A 289 13.62 21.73 14.66
C SER A 289 14.62 20.73 14.06
N TRP A 290 15.86 20.74 14.56
CA TRP A 290 16.90 19.84 14.07
C TRP A 290 16.52 18.37 14.26
N ILE A 291 16.01 17.99 15.44
CA ILE A 291 15.52 16.63 15.70
C ILE A 291 14.38 16.27 14.72
N ALA A 292 13.44 17.18 14.47
CA ALA A 292 12.32 16.93 13.58
C ALA A 292 12.77 16.73 12.12
N LEU A 293 13.65 17.59 11.62
CA LEU A 293 14.20 17.55 10.25
C LEU A 293 15.10 16.34 10.03
N HIS A 294 15.94 16.00 11.02
CA HIS A 294 16.77 14.78 11.01
C HIS A 294 15.91 13.53 10.89
N ASN A 295 14.81 13.46 11.64
CA ASN A 295 13.86 12.36 11.57
C ASN A 295 13.13 12.30 10.22
N ALA A 296 12.75 13.44 9.64
CA ALA A 296 12.16 13.51 8.31
C ALA A 296 13.14 12.98 7.23
N ALA A 297 14.39 13.45 7.24
CA ALA A 297 15.45 12.97 6.33
C ALA A 297 15.67 11.46 6.46
N SER A 298 15.75 10.97 7.70
CA SER A 298 15.94 9.53 7.98
C SER A 298 14.79 8.67 7.46
N ARG A 299 13.54 9.14 7.56
CA ARG A 299 12.35 8.45 7.03
C ARG A 299 12.32 8.43 5.51
N TYR A 300 12.74 9.50 4.84
CA TYR A 300 12.84 9.50 3.38
C TYR A 300 13.93 8.55 2.88
N LEU A 301 15.11 8.53 3.53
CA LEU A 301 16.15 7.55 3.20
C LEU A 301 15.71 6.11 3.43
N PHE A 302 14.97 5.88 4.52
CA PHE A 302 14.35 4.59 4.82
C PHE A 302 13.38 4.17 3.72
N ALA A 303 12.45 5.05 3.33
CA ALA A 303 11.48 4.79 2.26
C ALA A 303 12.17 4.42 0.95
N LEU A 304 13.23 5.15 0.56
CA LEU A 304 14.02 4.85 -0.64
C LEU A 304 14.70 3.47 -0.57
N GLY A 305 15.19 3.06 0.60
CA GLY A 305 15.79 1.74 0.82
C GLY A 305 14.76 0.61 0.83
N TRP A 306 13.59 0.86 1.44
CA TRP A 306 12.45 -0.05 1.50
C TRP A 306 11.89 -0.35 0.10
N GLU A 307 11.71 0.70 -0.69
CA GLU A 307 11.23 0.66 -2.09
C GLU A 307 12.30 0.17 -3.09
N GLN A 308 13.50 -0.22 -2.59
CA GLN A 308 14.62 -0.77 -3.36
C GLN A 308 15.15 0.14 -4.49
N VAL A 309 14.86 1.44 -4.41
CA VAL A 309 15.45 2.45 -5.31
C VAL A 309 16.79 2.97 -4.78
N ALA A 310 17.08 2.78 -3.48
CA ALA A 310 18.38 3.00 -2.84
C ALA A 310 18.91 1.69 -2.19
N PRO A 311 20.12 1.66 -1.60
CA PRO A 311 20.63 0.47 -0.94
C PRO A 311 19.67 -0.09 0.11
N ARG A 312 19.33 -1.38 0.00
CA ARG A 312 18.36 -2.08 0.86
C ARG A 312 18.66 -1.95 2.36
N ALA A 313 19.91 -1.72 2.73
CA ALA A 313 20.31 -1.49 4.13
C ALA A 313 19.60 -0.28 4.75
N LEU A 314 19.32 0.78 3.97
CA LEU A 314 18.61 1.96 4.47
C LEU A 314 17.17 1.66 4.91
N GLY A 315 16.54 0.64 4.31
CA GLY A 315 15.17 0.21 4.61
C GLY A 315 15.02 -0.72 5.81
N ARG A 316 16.02 -0.81 6.70
CA ARG A 316 15.97 -1.68 7.90
C ARG A 316 15.58 -0.90 9.16
N TYR A 317 14.61 -1.43 9.90
CA TYR A 317 14.26 -0.92 11.23
C TYR A 317 15.26 -1.34 12.30
N HIS A 318 15.39 -0.53 13.35
CA HIS A 318 16.09 -0.92 14.56
C HIS A 318 15.30 -2.04 15.28
N PRO A 319 15.92 -3.15 15.70
CA PRO A 319 15.22 -4.32 16.22
C PRO A 319 14.37 -4.03 17.47
N VAL A 320 14.86 -3.16 18.37
CA VAL A 320 14.15 -2.79 19.60
C VAL A 320 13.25 -1.55 19.43
N HIS A 321 13.83 -0.42 18.98
CA HIS A 321 13.13 0.87 18.95
C HIS A 321 12.26 1.12 17.71
N ARG A 322 12.30 0.24 16.70
CA ARG A 322 11.56 0.38 15.43
C ARG A 322 11.79 1.72 14.71
N SER A 323 12.99 2.29 14.87
CA SER A 323 13.41 3.55 14.24
C SER A 323 14.24 3.29 12.96
N PRO A 324 14.28 4.23 11.99
CA PRO A 324 15.11 4.12 10.78
C PRO A 324 16.59 4.41 11.09
N HIS A 325 17.20 3.61 11.96
CA HIS A 325 18.52 3.86 12.54
C HIS A 325 19.66 3.99 11.52
N ILE A 326 19.65 3.21 10.43
CA ILE A 326 20.68 3.32 9.38
C ILE A 326 20.52 4.63 8.62
N GLY A 327 19.28 5.04 8.30
CA GLY A 327 18.99 6.35 7.74
C GLY A 327 19.48 7.48 8.65
N SER A 328 19.19 7.39 9.95
CA SER A 328 19.65 8.34 10.98
C SER A 328 21.19 8.41 11.07
N ALA A 329 21.88 7.28 11.01
CA ALA A 329 23.34 7.24 11.00
C ALA A 329 23.92 7.91 9.75
N VAL A 330 23.31 7.71 8.58
CA VAL A 330 23.73 8.39 7.34
C VAL A 330 23.51 9.90 7.42
N VAL A 331 22.35 10.36 7.89
CA VAL A 331 22.08 11.81 8.07
C VAL A 331 23.09 12.42 9.06
N THR A 332 23.38 11.72 10.16
CA THR A 332 24.39 12.13 11.15
C THR A 332 25.77 12.25 10.50
N ALA A 333 26.21 11.22 9.79
CA ALA A 333 27.53 11.18 9.18
C ALA A 333 27.71 12.30 8.14
N VAL A 334 26.69 12.54 7.30
CA VAL A 334 26.71 13.65 6.33
C VAL A 334 26.73 14.99 7.06
N THR A 335 25.96 15.16 8.13
CA THR A 335 25.95 16.39 8.93
C THR A 335 27.33 16.71 9.51
N VAL A 336 27.96 15.74 10.15
CA VAL A 336 29.32 15.89 10.69
C VAL A 336 30.33 16.20 9.58
N ALA A 337 30.25 15.49 8.44
CA ALA A 337 31.17 15.71 7.33
C ALA A 337 31.04 17.10 6.72
N VAL A 338 29.81 17.55 6.42
CA VAL A 338 29.58 18.85 5.76
C VAL A 338 29.89 20.00 6.70
N VAL A 339 29.31 20.01 7.92
CA VAL A 339 29.53 21.10 8.88
C VAL A 339 30.98 21.12 9.36
N GLY A 340 31.57 19.95 9.60
CA GLY A 340 32.98 19.86 9.99
C GLY A 340 33.93 20.38 8.92
N THR A 341 33.73 19.99 7.65
CA THR A 341 34.60 20.44 6.55
C THR A 341 34.48 21.94 6.30
N LEU A 342 33.26 22.47 6.25
CA LEU A 342 33.03 23.91 6.04
C LEU A 342 33.48 24.75 7.24
N GLY A 343 33.28 24.25 8.46
CA GLY A 343 33.76 24.89 9.67
C GLY A 343 35.29 24.93 9.76
N LEU A 344 35.97 23.84 9.38
CA LEU A 344 37.43 23.79 9.30
C LEU A 344 37.98 24.70 8.17
N ALA A 345 37.19 24.95 7.12
CA ALA A 345 37.50 25.91 6.08
C ALA A 345 37.24 27.37 6.49
N GLY A 346 36.77 27.62 7.72
CA GLY A 346 36.51 28.96 8.25
C GLY A 346 35.23 29.61 7.75
N ALA A 347 34.30 28.84 7.16
CA ALA A 347 33.02 29.38 6.72
C ALA A 347 32.14 29.77 7.92
N ASP A 348 31.49 30.94 7.82
CA ASP A 348 30.58 31.40 8.87
C ASP A 348 29.36 30.45 9.00
N PRO A 349 29.04 29.96 10.21
CA PRO A 349 27.98 28.97 10.42
C PRO A 349 26.58 29.49 10.09
N TYR A 350 26.34 30.80 10.19
CA TYR A 350 25.01 31.40 10.03
C TYR A 350 24.82 32.07 8.66
N GLU A 351 25.75 32.93 8.26
CA GLU A 351 25.67 33.70 7.02
C GLU A 351 25.97 32.88 5.77
N THR A 352 26.85 31.88 5.89
CA THR A 352 27.35 31.08 4.76
C THR A 352 26.82 29.65 4.81
N ILE A 353 27.15 28.88 5.86
CA ILE A 353 26.78 27.46 5.94
C ILE A 353 25.26 27.30 6.05
N ALA A 354 24.62 27.94 7.03
CA ALA A 354 23.18 27.84 7.20
C ALA A 354 22.43 28.43 5.99
N ALA A 355 22.77 29.63 5.52
CA ALA A 355 22.10 30.23 4.38
C ALA A 355 22.16 29.35 3.11
N ALA A 356 23.33 28.80 2.78
CA ALA A 356 23.49 27.95 1.60
C ALA A 356 22.83 26.58 1.74
N VAL A 357 22.89 25.93 2.89
CA VAL A 357 22.35 24.57 3.02
C VAL A 357 20.84 24.58 3.34
N VAL A 358 20.36 25.53 4.16
CA VAL A 358 18.92 25.75 4.40
C VAL A 358 18.22 26.25 3.14
N GLY A 359 18.88 27.09 2.33
CA GLY A 359 18.39 27.52 1.02
C GLY A 359 18.14 26.34 0.07
N MET A 360 19.13 25.45 -0.07
CA MET A 360 19.02 24.22 -0.88
C MET A 360 17.87 23.34 -0.40
N GLY A 361 17.78 23.17 0.92
CA GLY A 361 16.73 22.43 1.58
C GLY A 361 15.35 22.96 1.25
N THR A 362 15.17 24.28 1.40
CA THR A 362 13.92 24.99 1.10
C THR A 362 13.54 24.83 -0.37
N LEU A 363 14.47 25.07 -1.29
CA LEU A 363 14.23 24.92 -2.73
C LEU A 363 13.77 23.50 -3.08
N SER A 364 14.39 22.49 -2.48
CA SER A 364 14.02 21.08 -2.70
C SER A 364 12.60 20.79 -2.23
N ILE A 365 12.22 21.25 -1.04
CA ILE A 365 10.86 21.03 -0.49
C ILE A 365 9.80 21.80 -1.29
N VAL A 366 10.07 23.06 -1.66
CA VAL A 366 9.17 23.86 -2.50
C VAL A 366 8.95 23.19 -3.86
N LEU A 367 10.01 22.64 -4.47
CA LEU A 367 9.91 21.92 -5.74
C LEU A 367 9.06 20.65 -5.59
N VAL A 368 9.29 19.87 -4.54
CA VAL A 368 8.49 18.67 -4.22
C VAL A 368 7.01 19.02 -4.04
N GLN A 369 6.71 20.12 -3.35
CA GLN A 369 5.34 20.60 -3.17
C GLN A 369 4.72 21.05 -4.50
N ALA A 370 5.48 21.75 -5.36
CA ALA A 370 5.00 22.16 -6.68
C ALA A 370 4.62 20.95 -7.56
N PHE A 371 5.49 19.92 -7.62
CA PHE A 371 5.21 18.67 -8.33
C PHE A 371 4.03 17.91 -7.72
N THR A 372 3.89 17.94 -6.40
CA THR A 372 2.76 17.31 -5.72
C THR A 372 1.44 18.00 -6.08
N ALA A 373 1.39 19.34 -6.07
CA ALA A 373 0.20 20.08 -6.52
C ALA A 373 -0.12 19.84 -8.01
N LEU A 374 0.91 19.71 -8.85
CA LEU A 374 0.73 19.36 -10.26
C LEU A 374 0.14 17.95 -10.39
N ALA A 375 0.67 16.99 -9.64
CA ALA A 375 0.20 15.62 -9.62
C ALA A 375 -1.26 15.51 -9.16
N VAL A 376 -1.67 16.29 -8.15
CA VAL A 376 -3.08 16.40 -7.72
C VAL A 376 -3.97 16.86 -8.88
N THR A 377 -3.53 17.89 -9.60
CA THR A 377 -4.28 18.42 -10.76
C THR A 377 -4.47 17.35 -11.84
N VAL A 378 -3.38 16.65 -12.22
CA VAL A 378 -3.43 15.59 -13.22
C VAL A 378 -4.30 14.42 -12.76
N PHE A 379 -4.18 14.03 -11.49
CA PHE A 379 -4.96 12.95 -10.87
C PHE A 379 -6.48 13.19 -10.94
N PHE A 380 -6.95 14.41 -10.68
CA PHE A 380 -8.38 14.75 -10.75
C PHE A 380 -8.87 15.08 -12.16
N ARG A 381 -8.03 15.60 -13.07
CA ARG A 381 -8.44 15.85 -14.47
C ARG A 381 -8.75 14.56 -15.23
N GLY A 382 -8.02 13.48 -14.92
CA GLY A 382 -8.20 12.16 -15.52
C GLY A 382 -9.40 11.36 -15.00
N ARG A 383 -10.19 11.89 -14.05
CA ARG A 383 -11.34 11.18 -13.44
C ARG A 383 -12.66 11.90 -13.63
N GLY A 384 -13.77 11.15 -13.51
CA GLY A 384 -15.14 11.64 -13.65
C GLY A 384 -15.72 12.32 -12.39
N ASP A 385 -14.95 12.54 -11.34
CA ASP A 385 -15.35 13.17 -10.06
C ASP A 385 -14.59 14.48 -9.80
N ARG A 386 -14.50 15.29 -10.86
CA ARG A 386 -13.78 16.57 -10.89
C ARG A 386 -14.34 17.53 -9.84
N ARG A 387 -13.55 17.81 -8.81
CA ARG A 387 -13.80 18.95 -7.92
C ARG A 387 -13.11 20.18 -8.51
N LEU A 388 -13.87 21.09 -9.11
CA LEU A 388 -13.32 22.26 -9.81
C LEU A 388 -12.36 23.05 -8.90
N PHE A 389 -12.80 23.41 -7.69
CA PHE A 389 -11.96 24.17 -6.78
C PHE A 389 -10.82 23.32 -6.18
N SER A 390 -11.15 22.23 -5.47
CA SER A 390 -10.15 21.50 -4.69
C SER A 390 -9.29 20.52 -5.50
N GLY A 391 -9.70 20.16 -6.72
CA GLY A 391 -8.99 19.22 -7.59
C GLY A 391 -8.33 19.87 -8.80
N VAL A 392 -8.64 21.13 -9.12
CA VAL A 392 -8.07 21.84 -10.29
C VAL A 392 -7.60 23.24 -9.93
N VAL A 393 -8.50 24.16 -9.52
CA VAL A 393 -8.15 25.59 -9.34
C VAL A 393 -7.11 25.79 -8.24
N ALA A 394 -7.38 25.33 -7.01
CA ALA A 394 -6.46 25.52 -5.89
C ALA A 394 -5.11 24.80 -6.10
N PRO A 395 -5.07 23.53 -6.56
CA PRO A 395 -3.80 22.89 -6.95
C PRO A 395 -3.03 23.65 -8.03
N VAL A 396 -3.69 24.16 -9.08
CA VAL A 396 -3.02 24.92 -10.15
C VAL A 396 -2.42 26.22 -9.62
N VAL A 397 -3.16 26.96 -8.80
CA VAL A 397 -2.64 28.16 -8.13
C VAL A 397 -1.45 27.80 -7.23
N GLY A 398 -1.53 26.68 -6.49
CA GLY A 398 -0.41 26.15 -5.70
C GLY A 398 0.81 25.82 -6.56
N THR A 399 0.64 25.10 -7.68
CA THR A 399 1.72 24.77 -8.62
C THR A 399 2.38 26.00 -9.20
N LEU A 400 1.60 26.98 -9.66
CA LEU A 400 2.13 28.21 -10.23
C LEU A 400 2.85 29.03 -9.15
N GLY A 401 2.24 29.21 -7.98
CA GLY A 401 2.86 29.96 -6.88
C GLY A 401 4.17 29.35 -6.39
N LEU A 402 4.18 28.03 -6.12
CA LEU A 402 5.38 27.32 -5.69
C LEU A 402 6.44 27.22 -6.79
N GLY A 403 6.02 27.04 -8.05
CA GLY A 403 6.92 27.03 -9.21
C GLY A 403 7.58 28.39 -9.44
N THR A 404 6.82 29.48 -9.38
CA THR A 404 7.35 30.85 -9.45
C THR A 404 8.30 31.12 -8.29
N ALA A 405 7.94 30.73 -7.06
CA ALA A 405 8.82 30.87 -5.90
C ALA A 405 10.14 30.12 -6.08
N PHE A 406 10.09 28.87 -6.56
CA PHE A 406 11.29 28.08 -6.85
C PHE A 406 12.19 28.74 -7.90
N VAL A 407 11.61 29.24 -9.00
CA VAL A 407 12.36 29.93 -10.06
C VAL A 407 13.01 31.20 -9.52
N LEU A 408 12.25 32.06 -8.85
CA LEU A 408 12.76 33.32 -8.31
C LEU A 408 13.86 33.12 -7.26
N ALA A 409 13.70 32.14 -6.37
CA ALA A 409 14.69 31.82 -5.36
C ALA A 409 15.96 31.19 -5.98
N SER A 410 15.81 30.36 -7.01
CA SER A 410 16.95 29.76 -7.71
C SER A 410 17.74 30.79 -8.52
N THR A 411 17.08 31.76 -9.16
CA THR A 411 17.77 32.80 -9.94
C THR A 411 18.46 33.85 -9.07
N ASN A 412 17.99 34.04 -7.83
CA ASN A 412 18.54 35.01 -6.88
C ASN A 412 19.38 34.33 -5.77
N TYR A 413 19.84 33.10 -6.00
CA TYR A 413 20.49 32.28 -4.97
C TYR A 413 21.80 32.89 -4.44
N ALA A 414 22.59 33.51 -5.32
CA ALA A 414 23.82 34.24 -4.98
C ALA A 414 23.58 35.32 -3.90
N THR A 415 22.58 36.16 -4.16
CA THR A 415 22.17 37.27 -3.30
C THR A 415 21.62 36.77 -1.97
N LEU A 416 20.95 35.63 -1.99
CA LEU A 416 20.42 34.97 -0.81
C LEU A 416 21.53 34.48 0.11
N THR A 417 22.53 33.78 -0.44
CA THR A 417 23.64 33.21 0.35
C THR A 417 24.69 34.25 0.72
N GLY A 418 24.68 35.43 0.08
CA GLY A 418 25.68 36.48 0.31
C GLY A 418 27.08 36.04 -0.12
N SER A 419 27.16 35.09 -1.06
CA SER A 419 28.40 34.49 -1.53
C SER A 419 28.37 34.37 -3.04
N ASP A 420 29.45 34.85 -3.67
CA ASP A 420 29.68 34.72 -5.12
C ASP A 420 30.43 33.42 -5.47
N ASP A 421 30.59 32.49 -4.52
CA ASP A 421 31.31 31.24 -4.73
C ASP A 421 30.57 30.37 -5.75
N VAL A 422 31.30 29.93 -6.78
CA VAL A 422 30.78 29.09 -7.87
C VAL A 422 30.20 27.78 -7.32
N LEU A 423 30.77 27.19 -6.27
CA LEU A 423 30.25 25.97 -5.65
C LEU A 423 28.88 26.20 -5.02
N ILE A 424 28.66 27.38 -4.41
CA ILE A 424 27.37 27.76 -3.83
C ILE A 424 26.34 28.06 -4.93
N HIS A 425 26.76 28.61 -6.08
CA HIS A 425 25.88 28.81 -7.23
C HIS A 425 25.47 27.51 -7.94
N LEU A 426 26.28 26.46 -7.84
CA LEU A 426 25.97 25.14 -8.40
C LEU A 426 25.03 24.30 -7.53
N VAL A 427 24.71 24.76 -6.32
CA VAL A 427 23.84 24.05 -5.37
C VAL A 427 22.44 23.74 -5.95
N PRO A 428 21.71 24.65 -6.62
CA PRO A 428 20.45 24.30 -7.29
C PRO A 428 20.59 23.26 -8.41
N VAL A 429 21.76 23.17 -9.07
CA VAL A 429 22.04 22.14 -10.09
C VAL A 429 22.06 20.73 -9.48
N LEU A 430 22.48 20.61 -8.21
CA LEU A 430 22.43 19.34 -7.47
C LEU A 430 21.00 18.80 -7.34
N ILE A 431 19.99 19.67 -7.24
CA ILE A 431 18.57 19.27 -7.21
C ILE A 431 18.20 18.57 -8.53
N VAL A 432 18.64 19.12 -9.66
CA VAL A 432 18.42 18.53 -11.00
C VAL A 432 19.15 17.19 -11.14
N ALA A 433 20.43 17.13 -10.74
CA ALA A 433 21.19 15.89 -10.75
C ALA A 433 20.54 14.79 -9.90
N THR A 434 20.02 15.16 -8.74
CA THR A 434 19.30 14.28 -7.80
C THR A 434 17.97 13.78 -8.40
N ALA A 435 17.24 14.65 -9.10
CA ALA A 435 16.04 14.29 -9.84
C ALA A 435 16.35 13.25 -10.93
N VAL A 436 17.41 13.50 -11.72
CA VAL A 436 17.87 12.58 -12.78
C VAL A 436 18.28 11.24 -12.19
N ALA A 437 19.01 11.23 -11.07
CA ALA A 437 19.39 10.00 -10.37
C ALA A 437 18.15 9.19 -9.93
N GLY A 438 17.12 9.86 -9.39
CA GLY A 438 15.86 9.20 -9.03
C GLY A 438 15.10 8.62 -10.22
N VAL A 439 15.05 9.33 -11.35
CA VAL A 439 14.48 8.81 -12.61
C VAL A 439 15.25 7.57 -13.08
N LEU A 440 16.58 7.66 -13.13
CA LEU A 440 17.44 6.55 -13.55
C LEU A 440 17.32 5.34 -12.63
N ALA A 441 17.20 5.56 -11.31
CA ALA A 441 16.96 4.49 -10.34
C ALA A 441 15.63 3.77 -10.61
N ALA A 442 14.55 4.51 -10.87
CA ALA A 442 13.25 3.95 -11.23
C ALA A 442 13.30 3.17 -12.55
N LEU A 443 13.97 3.71 -13.57
CA LEU A 443 14.11 3.04 -14.87
C LEU A 443 15.00 1.78 -14.78
N ARG A 444 16.05 1.82 -13.97
CA ARG A 444 16.89 0.64 -13.67
C ARG A 444 16.12 -0.42 -12.90
N LEU A 445 15.25 -0.02 -11.97
CA LEU A 445 14.39 -0.94 -11.23
C LEU A 445 13.37 -1.60 -12.18
N ARG A 446 12.78 -0.81 -13.09
CA ARG A 446 11.87 -1.31 -14.14
C ARG A 446 12.49 -2.42 -14.99
N THR A 447 13.77 -2.31 -15.32
CA THR A 447 14.47 -3.31 -16.15
C THR A 447 15.01 -4.49 -15.37
N ARG A 448 15.56 -4.27 -14.16
CA ARG A 448 16.22 -5.33 -13.37
C ARG A 448 15.30 -6.10 -12.43
N ARG A 449 14.24 -5.46 -11.93
CA ARG A 449 13.29 -6.02 -10.94
C ARG A 449 11.88 -5.49 -11.20
N PRO A 450 11.21 -5.94 -12.27
CA PRO A 450 9.89 -5.44 -12.66
C PRO A 450 8.85 -5.57 -11.55
N LEU A 451 8.90 -6.64 -10.74
CA LEU A 451 8.04 -6.83 -9.55
C LEU A 451 8.23 -5.73 -8.49
N ALA A 452 9.47 -5.35 -8.19
CA ALA A 452 9.73 -4.26 -7.25
C ALA A 452 9.28 -2.90 -7.84
N TYR A 453 9.42 -2.73 -9.16
CA TYR A 453 8.91 -1.54 -9.85
C TYR A 453 7.37 -1.48 -9.89
N THR A 454 6.65 -2.60 -10.00
CA THR A 454 5.19 -2.63 -9.94
C THR A 454 4.66 -2.31 -8.54
N GLN A 455 5.40 -2.67 -7.50
CA GLN A 455 5.11 -2.34 -6.10
C GLN A 455 5.52 -0.91 -5.70
N LEU A 456 6.38 -0.25 -6.50
CA LEU A 456 6.87 1.09 -6.20
C LEU A 456 5.73 2.10 -6.00
N ALA A 457 5.72 2.78 -4.86
CA ALA A 457 4.69 3.75 -4.48
C ALA A 457 3.26 3.17 -4.53
N ASP A 458 3.10 1.89 -4.18
CA ASP A 458 1.78 1.28 -4.13
C ASP A 458 0.95 1.88 -2.99
N ALA A 459 -0.29 2.22 -3.30
CA ALA A 459 -1.18 3.01 -2.46
C ALA A 459 -2.62 2.63 -2.78
N ARG A 460 -3.38 2.11 -1.82
CA ARG A 460 -4.77 1.70 -2.06
C ARG A 460 -5.65 2.94 -2.12
N ASN A 461 -6.73 2.99 -2.91
CA ASN A 461 -7.62 4.16 -2.84
C ASN A 461 -8.46 4.10 -1.54
N ARG A 462 -8.51 5.19 -0.75
CA ARG A 462 -9.23 5.27 0.55
C ARG A 462 -10.74 5.29 0.38
N HIS A 463 -11.19 5.96 -0.66
CA HIS A 463 -12.59 6.07 -1.02
C HIS A 463 -12.68 5.86 -2.53
N ARG A 464 -13.27 4.72 -2.88
CA ARG A 464 -14.24 4.69 -3.96
C ARG A 464 -15.18 5.87 -3.78
N PRO A 465 -15.62 6.55 -4.85
CA PRO A 465 -16.72 7.49 -4.67
C PRO A 465 -17.82 6.77 -3.88
N ASP A 466 -18.35 7.44 -2.83
CA ASP A 466 -19.65 7.14 -2.23
C ASP A 466 -20.51 6.53 -3.32
N ALA A 467 -21.17 5.40 -3.02
CA ALA A 467 -22.29 4.84 -3.76
C ALA A 467 -22.84 5.91 -4.72
N ARG A 468 -22.27 5.98 -5.93
CA ARG A 468 -22.73 6.97 -6.90
C ARG A 468 -24.19 6.58 -7.08
N ALA A 469 -25.06 7.60 -7.06
CA ALA A 469 -26.49 7.48 -7.24
C ALA A 469 -26.81 6.22 -8.05
N PRO A 470 -27.69 5.34 -7.52
CA PRO A 470 -27.85 3.96 -7.98
C PRO A 470 -27.65 3.90 -9.48
N HIS A 471 -26.70 3.07 -9.93
CA HIS A 471 -26.70 2.64 -11.34
C HIS A 471 -28.16 2.35 -11.66
N GLU A 472 -28.74 3.13 -12.56
CA GLU A 472 -30.16 3.02 -12.85
C GLU A 472 -30.32 1.65 -13.50
N ARG A 473 -30.71 0.68 -12.68
CA ARG A 473 -30.69 -0.73 -13.05
C ARG A 473 -31.62 -0.87 -14.25
N PRO A 474 -31.11 -1.25 -15.42
CA PRO A 474 -31.98 -1.46 -16.56
C PRO A 474 -32.93 -2.61 -16.20
N THR A 475 -34.12 -2.59 -16.81
CA THR A 475 -34.95 -3.78 -16.81
C THR A 475 -34.30 -4.80 -17.72
N TYR A 476 -33.71 -5.85 -17.13
CA TYR A 476 -33.06 -6.92 -17.88
C TYR A 476 -34.11 -7.83 -18.52
N THR A 477 -34.06 -7.94 -19.85
CA THR A 477 -34.98 -8.79 -20.64
C THR A 477 -34.34 -10.09 -21.10
N ARG A 478 -33.01 -10.09 -21.26
CA ARG A 478 -32.24 -11.26 -21.67
C ARG A 478 -32.19 -12.32 -20.58
N ARG A 479 -32.38 -13.59 -20.96
CA ARG A 479 -32.38 -14.72 -20.03
C ARG A 479 -31.08 -15.53 -20.14
N TYR A 480 -30.46 -15.82 -19.00
CA TYR A 480 -29.19 -16.54 -18.94
C TYR A 480 -29.35 -17.95 -18.36
N CYS A 481 -28.49 -18.88 -18.77
CA CYS A 481 -28.35 -20.20 -18.15
C CYS A 481 -27.10 -20.23 -17.29
N VAL A 482 -27.23 -20.61 -16.03
CA VAL A 482 -26.11 -20.87 -15.12
C VAL A 482 -26.00 -22.38 -14.92
N VAL A 483 -24.81 -22.94 -15.17
CA VAL A 483 -24.56 -24.38 -15.06
C VAL A 483 -23.59 -24.65 -13.91
N GLY A 484 -24.05 -25.40 -12.91
CA GLY A 484 -23.30 -25.75 -11.70
C GLY A 484 -23.62 -24.82 -10.52
N ALA A 485 -23.81 -25.40 -9.35
CA ALA A 485 -24.16 -24.74 -8.09
C ALA A 485 -23.11 -24.96 -6.98
N GLY A 486 -21.84 -25.14 -7.38
CA GLY A 486 -20.71 -24.92 -6.47
C GLY A 486 -20.56 -23.43 -6.09
N PRO A 487 -19.53 -23.08 -5.29
CA PRO A 487 -19.32 -21.70 -4.83
C PRO A 487 -19.34 -20.63 -5.93
N SER A 488 -18.77 -20.90 -7.12
CA SER A 488 -18.82 -19.96 -8.25
C SER A 488 -20.24 -19.75 -8.77
N GLY A 489 -21.02 -20.82 -8.93
CA GLY A 489 -22.42 -20.75 -9.35
C GLY A 489 -23.29 -19.98 -8.35
N MET A 490 -23.11 -20.21 -7.05
CA MET A 490 -23.83 -19.50 -6.00
C MET A 490 -23.50 -17.99 -5.99
N ILE A 491 -22.22 -17.65 -6.16
CA ILE A 491 -21.76 -16.27 -6.33
C ILE A 491 -22.42 -15.62 -7.55
N MET A 492 -22.42 -16.31 -8.70
CA MET A 492 -23.02 -15.78 -9.92
C MET A 492 -24.53 -15.56 -9.76
N ALA A 493 -25.25 -16.57 -9.25
CA ALA A 493 -26.69 -16.49 -9.00
C ALA A 493 -27.03 -15.31 -8.07
N ARG A 494 -26.26 -15.13 -6.98
CA ARG A 494 -26.44 -13.99 -6.06
C ARG A 494 -26.28 -12.64 -6.75
N ASN A 495 -25.34 -12.50 -7.68
CA ASN A 495 -25.18 -11.28 -8.47
C ASN A 495 -26.33 -11.04 -9.44
N LEU A 496 -26.78 -12.08 -10.14
CA LEU A 496 -27.92 -12.01 -11.06
C LEU A 496 -29.20 -11.60 -10.30
N LEU A 497 -29.45 -12.21 -9.13
CA LEU A 497 -30.56 -11.86 -8.26
C LEU A 497 -30.48 -10.41 -7.76
N ARG A 498 -29.29 -9.94 -7.40
CA ARG A 498 -29.09 -8.58 -6.90
C ARG A 498 -29.47 -7.53 -7.95
N GLU A 499 -29.09 -7.76 -9.20
CA GLU A 499 -29.37 -6.84 -10.31
C GLU A 499 -30.72 -7.10 -11.00
N GLY A 500 -31.39 -8.21 -10.70
CA GLY A 500 -32.68 -8.57 -11.29
C GLY A 500 -32.55 -9.13 -12.72
N VAL A 501 -31.44 -9.78 -13.05
CA VAL A 501 -31.25 -10.44 -14.35
C VAL A 501 -32.05 -11.74 -14.39
N PRO A 502 -32.88 -12.02 -15.41
CA PRO A 502 -33.56 -13.30 -15.57
C PRO A 502 -32.56 -14.45 -15.84
N PHE A 503 -32.67 -15.54 -15.08
CA PHE A 503 -31.83 -16.73 -15.32
C PHE A 503 -32.51 -18.02 -14.88
N ASP A 504 -32.07 -19.12 -15.50
CA ASP A 504 -32.29 -20.49 -15.00
C ASP A 504 -30.96 -21.07 -14.53
N TRP A 505 -31.00 -21.85 -13.45
CA TRP A 505 -29.81 -22.38 -12.80
C TRP A 505 -29.96 -23.87 -12.51
N TYR A 506 -29.04 -24.66 -13.04
CA TYR A 506 -29.09 -26.12 -13.01
C TYR A 506 -27.88 -26.71 -12.28
N GLU A 507 -28.13 -27.72 -11.44
CA GLU A 507 -27.13 -28.49 -10.73
C GLU A 507 -27.46 -29.98 -10.81
N ARG A 508 -26.46 -30.79 -11.20
CA ARG A 508 -26.62 -32.24 -11.35
C ARG A 508 -26.77 -32.95 -10.01
N ASN A 509 -26.17 -32.41 -8.95
CA ASN A 509 -26.20 -32.97 -7.61
C ASN A 509 -27.49 -32.56 -6.85
N PRO A 510 -27.84 -33.26 -5.76
CA PRO A 510 -29.09 -33.00 -5.04
C PRO A 510 -29.06 -31.77 -4.11
N ASP A 511 -27.89 -31.19 -3.80
CA ASP A 511 -27.76 -30.07 -2.86
C ASP A 511 -26.56 -29.16 -3.20
N PHE A 512 -26.45 -28.02 -2.50
CA PHE A 512 -25.24 -27.20 -2.48
C PHE A 512 -24.09 -27.90 -1.73
N GLY A 513 -22.87 -27.52 -2.12
CA GLY A 513 -21.63 -28.03 -1.54
C GLY A 513 -20.54 -28.12 -2.61
N GLY A 514 -20.94 -28.37 -3.86
CA GLY A 514 -20.01 -28.57 -4.97
C GLY A 514 -19.08 -29.74 -4.66
N ILE A 515 -17.77 -29.51 -4.73
CA ILE A 515 -16.78 -30.53 -4.38
C ILE A 515 -16.74 -30.84 -2.89
N TRP A 516 -17.26 -29.99 -2.00
CA TRP A 516 -17.10 -30.15 -0.55
C TRP A 516 -18.08 -31.14 0.07
N ASP A 517 -19.04 -31.63 -0.71
CA ASP A 517 -19.91 -32.72 -0.27
C ASP A 517 -19.37 -34.06 -0.82
N PRO A 518 -18.93 -34.99 0.04
CA PRO A 518 -18.42 -36.29 -0.40
C PRO A 518 -19.51 -37.19 -1.00
N GLU A 519 -20.79 -36.93 -0.71
CA GLU A 519 -21.92 -37.68 -1.28
C GLU A 519 -22.19 -37.30 -2.74
N HIS A 520 -21.65 -36.17 -3.22
CA HIS A 520 -21.76 -35.79 -4.62
C HIS A 520 -20.91 -36.70 -5.50
N THR A 521 -21.51 -37.18 -6.58
CA THR A 521 -20.85 -38.09 -7.53
C THR A 521 -19.60 -37.44 -8.12
N GLY A 522 -18.46 -38.10 -7.96
CA GLY A 522 -17.16 -37.61 -8.44
C GLY A 522 -16.48 -36.58 -7.53
N SER A 523 -17.02 -36.32 -6.35
CA SER A 523 -16.39 -35.45 -5.35
C SER A 523 -14.99 -35.96 -4.97
N PRO A 524 -13.97 -35.09 -4.87
CA PRO A 524 -12.61 -35.47 -4.49
C PRO A 524 -12.38 -35.45 -2.97
N MET A 525 -13.41 -35.24 -2.15
CA MET A 525 -13.23 -35.09 -0.70
C MET A 525 -12.94 -36.40 0.02
N TYR A 526 -12.14 -36.30 1.06
CA TYR A 526 -11.73 -37.37 1.95
C TYR A 526 -11.76 -36.88 3.41
N ASP A 527 -11.83 -37.80 4.36
CA ASP A 527 -12.22 -37.51 5.75
C ASP A 527 -11.29 -36.52 6.45
N SER A 528 -9.98 -36.64 6.21
CA SER A 528 -8.94 -35.77 6.79
C SER A 528 -8.80 -34.41 6.11
N CYS A 529 -9.59 -34.11 5.06
CA CYS A 529 -9.43 -32.90 4.26
C CYS A 529 -9.81 -31.63 5.04
N HIS A 530 -8.91 -30.65 5.00
CA HIS A 530 -9.12 -29.31 5.55
C HIS A 530 -8.83 -28.24 4.49
N PHE A 531 -9.41 -27.07 4.68
CA PHE A 531 -9.01 -25.88 3.94
C PHE A 531 -7.50 -25.60 4.10
N ILE A 532 -6.88 -25.16 3.01
CA ILE A 532 -5.48 -24.69 2.97
C ILE A 532 -5.36 -23.19 3.23
N SER A 533 -6.49 -22.48 3.31
CA SER A 533 -6.60 -21.05 3.60
C SER A 533 -7.45 -20.86 4.85
N SER A 534 -7.10 -19.90 5.69
CA SER A 534 -7.71 -19.74 7.00
C SER A 534 -9.12 -19.14 6.93
N LYS A 535 -9.90 -19.31 7.99
CA LYS A 535 -11.25 -18.72 8.12
C LYS A 535 -11.28 -17.18 7.94
N TYR A 536 -10.16 -16.50 8.19
CA TYR A 536 -10.02 -15.04 8.10
C TYR A 536 -9.93 -14.53 6.65
N THR A 537 -9.54 -15.38 5.70
CA THR A 537 -9.36 -15.04 4.29
C THR A 537 -10.41 -15.67 3.38
N SER A 538 -11.02 -16.77 3.84
CA SER A 538 -11.81 -17.68 3.01
C SER A 538 -13.33 -17.45 2.91
N GLY A 539 -13.90 -16.55 3.70
CA GLY A 539 -15.35 -16.30 3.65
C GLY A 539 -15.80 -15.57 2.37
N PHE A 540 -17.06 -15.74 1.98
CA PHE A 540 -17.73 -14.91 0.96
C PHE A 540 -17.85 -13.45 1.42
N TYR A 541 -18.01 -12.51 0.49
CA TYR A 541 -18.37 -11.14 0.84
C TYR A 541 -19.74 -11.11 1.55
N GLY A 542 -19.78 -10.47 2.72
CA GLY A 542 -20.98 -10.33 3.56
C GLY A 542 -21.38 -11.57 4.36
N ALA A 543 -20.55 -12.63 4.30
CA ALA A 543 -20.75 -13.84 5.09
C ALA A 543 -19.39 -14.33 5.62
N PRO A 544 -18.81 -13.71 6.65
CA PRO A 544 -17.57 -14.24 7.25
C PRO A 544 -17.80 -15.67 7.78
N MET A 545 -16.75 -16.49 7.79
CA MET A 545 -16.84 -17.81 8.41
C MET A 545 -17.11 -17.67 9.92
N PRO A 546 -17.91 -18.57 10.53
CA PRO A 546 -18.27 -18.48 11.94
C PRO A 546 -17.07 -18.43 12.89
N ALA A 547 -17.19 -17.65 13.97
CA ALA A 547 -16.10 -17.47 14.93
C ALA A 547 -15.64 -18.78 15.59
N HIS A 548 -16.57 -19.73 15.78
CA HIS A 548 -16.32 -21.03 16.41
C HIS A 548 -15.63 -22.04 15.49
N PHE A 549 -15.53 -21.77 14.18
CA PHE A 549 -14.76 -22.64 13.29
C PHE A 549 -13.26 -22.60 13.68
N PRO A 550 -12.52 -23.70 13.48
CA PRO A 550 -11.08 -23.68 13.67
C PRO A 550 -10.42 -22.79 12.60
N ASP A 551 -9.14 -22.44 12.81
CA ASP A 551 -8.42 -21.56 11.89
C ASP A 551 -8.41 -22.07 10.44
N TYR A 552 -8.26 -23.38 10.26
CA TYR A 552 -8.35 -24.08 8.98
C TYR A 552 -9.50 -25.10 9.06
N PRO A 553 -10.73 -24.74 8.63
CA PRO A 553 -11.91 -25.60 8.74
C PRO A 553 -11.79 -26.91 7.96
N GLY A 554 -12.41 -27.98 8.46
CA GLY A 554 -12.54 -29.25 7.76
C GLY A 554 -13.59 -29.20 6.66
N TRP A 555 -13.65 -30.22 5.82
CA TRP A 555 -14.62 -30.28 4.72
C TRP A 555 -16.08 -30.20 5.19
N ARG A 556 -16.40 -30.73 6.39
CA ARG A 556 -17.75 -30.71 6.99
C ARG A 556 -18.19 -29.27 7.27
N GLU A 557 -17.34 -28.51 7.98
CA GLU A 557 -17.59 -27.11 8.28
C GLU A 557 -17.75 -26.27 7.01
N ILE A 558 -16.96 -26.55 5.97
CA ILE A 558 -17.04 -25.83 4.70
C ILE A 558 -18.34 -26.17 3.96
N ARG A 559 -18.71 -27.45 3.86
CA ARG A 559 -19.97 -27.88 3.25
C ARG A 559 -21.15 -27.19 3.94
N ASP A 560 -21.16 -27.21 5.27
CA ASP A 560 -22.24 -26.62 6.05
C ASP A 560 -22.27 -25.09 5.89
N TYR A 561 -21.10 -24.43 5.87
CA TYR A 561 -20.97 -23.01 5.58
C TYR A 561 -21.48 -22.62 4.18
N ILE A 562 -21.22 -23.45 3.15
CA ILE A 562 -21.74 -23.25 1.79
C ILE A 562 -23.28 -23.36 1.79
N ARG A 563 -23.85 -24.36 2.47
CA ARG A 563 -25.30 -24.53 2.57
C ARG A 563 -25.95 -23.39 3.36
N ASP A 564 -25.32 -22.95 4.45
CA ASP A 564 -25.78 -21.80 5.24
C ASP A 564 -25.75 -20.51 4.43
N PHE A 565 -24.71 -20.30 3.61
CA PHE A 565 -24.68 -19.21 2.65
C PHE A 565 -25.86 -19.30 1.66
N GLY A 566 -26.17 -20.51 1.16
CA GLY A 566 -27.35 -20.76 0.32
C GLY A 566 -28.66 -20.37 1.01
N ARG A 567 -28.83 -20.65 2.31
CA ARG A 567 -30.01 -20.28 3.10
C ARG A 567 -30.05 -18.78 3.40
N GLN A 568 -28.92 -18.18 3.76
CA GLN A 568 -28.78 -16.77 4.13
C GLN A 568 -29.22 -15.84 3.01
N TYR A 569 -29.02 -16.23 1.74
CA TYR A 569 -29.37 -15.44 0.56
C TYR A 569 -30.53 -16.03 -0.26
N ASP A 570 -31.29 -16.95 0.34
CA ASP A 570 -32.47 -17.60 -0.28
C ASP A 570 -32.18 -18.21 -1.67
N LEU A 571 -31.02 -18.82 -1.85
CA LEU A 571 -30.57 -19.35 -3.15
C LEU A 571 -31.23 -20.69 -3.49
N TYR A 572 -31.68 -21.45 -2.49
CA TYR A 572 -32.28 -22.78 -2.66
C TYR A 572 -33.51 -22.76 -3.59
N ARG A 573 -34.34 -21.73 -3.54
CA ARG A 573 -35.55 -21.63 -4.38
C ARG A 573 -35.26 -21.32 -5.85
N HIS A 574 -34.03 -20.93 -6.18
CA HIS A 574 -33.64 -20.46 -7.52
C HIS A 574 -32.87 -21.51 -8.33
N VAL A 575 -32.43 -22.60 -7.71
CA VAL A 575 -31.69 -23.68 -8.37
C VAL A 575 -32.58 -24.89 -8.60
N ARG A 576 -32.37 -25.56 -9.73
CA ARG A 576 -32.94 -26.88 -10.03
C ARG A 576 -31.88 -27.95 -9.80
N PHE A 577 -31.94 -28.58 -8.64
CA PHE A 577 -31.08 -29.70 -8.28
C PHE A 577 -31.48 -30.99 -9.03
N GLY A 578 -30.58 -31.97 -9.06
CA GLY A 578 -30.79 -33.24 -9.76
C GLY A 578 -31.00 -33.09 -11.27
N THR A 579 -30.61 -31.96 -11.85
CA THR A 579 -30.84 -31.61 -13.26
C THR A 579 -29.51 -31.33 -13.93
N GLU A 580 -28.98 -32.31 -14.64
CA GLU A 580 -27.72 -32.16 -15.38
C GLU A 580 -27.95 -31.46 -16.72
N VAL A 581 -27.06 -30.55 -17.09
CA VAL A 581 -26.98 -30.03 -18.45
C VAL A 581 -26.12 -30.98 -19.27
N THR A 582 -26.72 -31.61 -20.27
CA THR A 582 -26.08 -32.67 -21.08
C THR A 582 -25.48 -32.13 -22.39
N SER A 583 -26.03 -31.04 -22.93
CA SER A 583 -25.49 -30.36 -24.12
C SER A 583 -25.81 -28.86 -24.09
N ALA A 584 -24.90 -28.04 -24.62
CA ALA A 584 -25.09 -26.62 -24.88
C ALA A 584 -24.52 -26.24 -26.26
N GLU A 585 -25.39 -25.90 -27.19
CA GLU A 585 -25.04 -25.55 -28.58
C GLU A 585 -25.22 -24.05 -28.84
N SER A 586 -24.24 -23.43 -29.50
CA SER A 586 -24.34 -22.03 -29.90
C SER A 586 -25.33 -21.83 -31.05
N ILE A 587 -26.24 -20.86 -30.91
CA ILE A 587 -27.18 -20.42 -31.94
C ILE A 587 -26.71 -19.06 -32.46
N ALA A 588 -26.23 -19.03 -33.70
CA ALA A 588 -25.75 -17.81 -34.36
C ALA A 588 -24.67 -17.03 -33.58
N GLY A 589 -23.91 -17.70 -32.70
CA GLY A 589 -22.75 -17.13 -32.01
C GLY A 589 -23.04 -16.28 -30.75
N ASP A 590 -24.30 -15.96 -30.46
CA ASP A 590 -24.67 -15.05 -29.34
C ASP A 590 -25.83 -15.59 -28.48
N ARG A 591 -26.47 -16.70 -28.86
CA ARG A 591 -27.50 -17.40 -28.07
C ARG A 591 -27.16 -18.88 -27.91
N TRP A 592 -27.88 -19.58 -27.03
CA TRP A 592 -27.56 -20.96 -26.63
C TRP A 592 -28.80 -21.83 -26.62
N ARG A 593 -28.72 -23.04 -27.21
CA ARG A 593 -29.66 -24.14 -27.01
C ARG A 593 -29.07 -25.07 -25.96
N VAL A 594 -29.76 -25.24 -24.83
CA VAL A 594 -29.31 -26.07 -23.72
C VAL A 594 -30.27 -27.24 -23.54
N THR A 595 -29.71 -28.45 -23.49
CA THR A 595 -30.43 -29.70 -23.28
C THR A 595 -30.17 -30.22 -21.87
N LEU A 596 -31.23 -30.60 -21.17
CA LEU A 596 -31.18 -31.14 -19.81
C LEU A 596 -31.23 -32.67 -19.79
N SER A 597 -30.94 -33.27 -18.64
CA SER A 597 -30.93 -34.73 -18.45
C SER A 597 -32.29 -35.41 -18.61
N ASP A 598 -33.40 -34.66 -18.49
CA ASP A 598 -34.75 -35.14 -18.76
C ASP A 598 -35.17 -35.03 -20.24
N GLY A 599 -34.28 -34.54 -21.11
CA GLY A 599 -34.52 -34.30 -22.52
C GLY A 599 -35.17 -32.95 -22.84
N THR A 600 -35.49 -32.13 -21.83
CA THR A 600 -36.03 -30.78 -22.03
C THR A 600 -34.97 -29.88 -22.68
N VAL A 601 -35.40 -29.04 -23.62
CA VAL A 601 -34.55 -28.08 -24.35
C VAL A 601 -35.02 -26.66 -24.12
N HIS A 602 -34.09 -25.77 -23.79
CA HIS A 602 -34.35 -24.34 -23.59
C HIS A 602 -33.37 -23.47 -24.39
N GLU A 603 -33.82 -22.29 -24.81
CA GLU A 603 -32.96 -21.28 -25.43
C GLU A 603 -32.63 -20.13 -24.46
N TYR A 604 -31.39 -19.64 -24.51
CA TYR A 604 -30.87 -18.57 -23.64
C TYR A 604 -30.05 -17.55 -24.42
N ASP A 605 -30.03 -16.31 -23.92
CA ASP A 605 -29.22 -15.20 -24.43
C ASP A 605 -27.77 -15.24 -23.93
N GLY A 606 -27.44 -16.12 -23.00
CA GLY A 606 -26.07 -16.33 -22.54
C GLY A 606 -25.93 -17.55 -21.65
N LEU A 607 -24.70 -18.05 -21.57
CA LEU A 607 -24.34 -19.25 -20.82
C LEU A 607 -23.21 -18.93 -19.85
N VAL A 608 -23.44 -19.13 -18.55
CA VAL A 608 -22.44 -18.99 -17.50
C VAL A 608 -22.09 -20.38 -16.96
N VAL A 609 -20.89 -20.83 -17.27
CA VAL A 609 -20.39 -22.16 -16.92
C VAL A 609 -19.59 -22.07 -15.62
N CYS A 610 -20.05 -22.78 -14.58
CA CYS A 610 -19.42 -22.83 -13.25
C CYS A 610 -18.97 -24.27 -12.90
N PRO A 611 -18.07 -24.88 -13.68
CA PRO A 611 -17.89 -26.34 -13.70
C PRO A 611 -17.05 -26.88 -12.52
N GLY A 612 -16.21 -26.05 -11.89
CA GLY A 612 -15.20 -26.50 -10.93
C GLY A 612 -14.03 -27.24 -11.61
N VAL A 613 -12.88 -27.34 -10.93
CA VAL A 613 -11.61 -27.78 -11.55
C VAL A 613 -11.12 -29.15 -11.07
N THR A 614 -11.80 -29.78 -10.11
CA THR A 614 -11.32 -31.01 -9.44
C THR A 614 -12.28 -32.20 -9.55
N TRP A 615 -12.92 -32.36 -10.72
CA TRP A 615 -13.87 -33.46 -10.96
C TRP A 615 -13.30 -34.57 -11.85
N HIS A 616 -12.46 -34.22 -12.83
CA HIS A 616 -11.93 -35.15 -13.82
C HIS A 616 -10.47 -35.48 -13.51
N PRO A 617 -10.13 -36.73 -13.15
CA PRO A 617 -8.78 -37.07 -12.74
C PRO A 617 -7.79 -36.90 -13.90
N ASN A 618 -6.60 -36.39 -13.60
CA ASN A 618 -5.48 -36.40 -14.55
C ASN A 618 -4.74 -37.75 -14.42
N GLU A 619 -5.16 -38.73 -15.21
CA GLU A 619 -4.58 -40.07 -15.20
C GLU A 619 -3.26 -40.10 -15.97
N VAL A 620 -2.19 -40.45 -15.27
CA VAL A 620 -0.86 -40.60 -15.86
C VAL A 620 -0.58 -42.06 -16.17
N ALA A 621 0.00 -42.32 -17.35
CA ALA A 621 0.47 -43.66 -17.69
C ALA A 621 1.75 -43.98 -16.88
N LEU A 622 1.74 -45.10 -16.16
CA LEU A 622 2.91 -45.63 -15.46
C LEU A 622 3.48 -46.82 -16.27
N PRO A 623 4.74 -46.77 -16.73
CA PRO A 623 5.36 -47.91 -17.39
C PRO A 623 5.32 -49.17 -16.51
N GLY A 624 4.95 -50.32 -17.08
CA GLY A 624 4.80 -51.58 -16.33
C GLY A 624 3.47 -51.74 -15.57
N ARG A 625 2.49 -50.86 -15.80
CA ARG A 625 1.15 -50.97 -15.19
C ARG A 625 0.44 -52.29 -15.49
N ASP A 626 0.68 -52.87 -16.65
CA ASP A 626 0.13 -54.13 -17.13
C ASP A 626 0.61 -55.36 -16.34
N VAL A 627 1.82 -55.32 -15.78
CA VAL A 627 2.40 -56.42 -14.99
C VAL A 627 2.22 -56.24 -13.48
N PHE A 628 1.93 -55.03 -13.01
CA PHE A 628 1.77 -54.73 -11.58
C PHE A 628 0.52 -55.38 -10.99
N ARG A 629 0.71 -56.26 -10.00
CA ARG A 629 -0.38 -57.01 -9.35
C ARG A 629 -1.14 -56.21 -8.28
N GLY A 630 -0.58 -55.08 -7.84
CA GLY A 630 -1.21 -54.19 -6.87
C GLY A 630 -2.26 -53.25 -7.47
N THR A 631 -2.82 -52.42 -6.60
CA THR A 631 -3.86 -51.44 -6.98
C THR A 631 -3.25 -50.11 -7.39
N VAL A 632 -3.73 -49.51 -8.48
CA VAL A 632 -3.42 -48.12 -8.84
C VAL A 632 -4.73 -47.38 -9.00
N ARG A 633 -4.89 -46.27 -8.30
CA ARG A 633 -6.08 -45.42 -8.37
C ARG A 633 -5.73 -43.94 -8.25
N HIS A 634 -6.62 -43.06 -8.67
CA HIS A 634 -6.44 -41.62 -8.53
C HIS A 634 -6.97 -41.11 -7.17
N SER A 635 -6.36 -40.03 -6.67
CA SER A 635 -6.73 -39.38 -5.41
C SER A 635 -8.22 -39.00 -5.29
N VAL A 636 -8.92 -38.79 -6.40
CA VAL A 636 -10.37 -38.51 -6.44
C VAL A 636 -11.21 -39.63 -5.81
N THR A 637 -10.70 -40.87 -5.83
CA THR A 637 -11.37 -42.05 -5.27
C THR A 637 -10.99 -42.36 -3.82
N PHE A 638 -10.05 -41.60 -3.25
CA PHE A 638 -9.65 -41.74 -1.84
C PHE A 638 -10.72 -41.14 -0.92
N ARG A 639 -11.01 -41.82 0.21
CA ARG A 639 -12.00 -41.37 1.18
C ARG A 639 -11.47 -41.36 2.62
N ASP A 640 -10.73 -42.39 3.02
CA ASP A 640 -10.29 -42.56 4.42
C ASP A 640 -8.90 -43.21 4.48
N GLY A 641 -8.04 -42.71 5.37
CA GLY A 641 -6.72 -43.28 5.63
C GLY A 641 -6.76 -44.72 6.17
N LEU A 642 -7.85 -45.14 6.80
CA LEU A 642 -8.07 -46.51 7.26
C LEU A 642 -8.04 -47.53 6.11
N GLU A 643 -8.28 -47.10 4.87
CA GLU A 643 -8.16 -47.92 3.66
C GLU A 643 -6.73 -48.47 3.45
N PHE A 644 -5.73 -47.87 4.09
CA PHE A 644 -4.32 -48.23 3.93
C PHE A 644 -3.79 -49.27 4.92
N ARG A 645 -4.58 -49.70 5.91
CA ARG A 645 -4.13 -50.69 6.91
C ARG A 645 -3.69 -52.01 6.26
N GLY A 646 -2.53 -52.52 6.68
CA GLY A 646 -1.98 -53.79 6.17
C GLY A 646 -1.43 -53.70 4.75
N LYS A 647 -1.14 -52.49 4.25
CA LYS A 647 -0.64 -52.25 2.89
C LYS A 647 0.63 -51.41 2.91
N ARG A 648 1.44 -51.57 1.87
CA ARG A 648 2.54 -50.66 1.51
C ARG A 648 2.05 -49.71 0.44
N VAL A 649 2.09 -48.41 0.72
CA VAL A 649 1.40 -47.40 -0.08
C VAL A 649 2.40 -46.42 -0.68
N LEU A 650 2.24 -46.14 -1.97
CA LEU A 650 2.97 -45.08 -2.67
C LEU A 650 1.99 -43.98 -3.10
N VAL A 651 2.22 -42.75 -2.65
CA VAL A 651 1.53 -41.56 -3.16
C VAL A 651 2.41 -40.87 -4.19
N VAL A 652 1.89 -40.64 -5.39
CA VAL A 652 2.62 -40.00 -6.49
C VAL A 652 2.14 -38.55 -6.67
N GLY A 653 3.04 -37.59 -6.41
CA GLY A 653 2.80 -36.16 -6.56
C GLY A 653 2.59 -35.42 -5.23
N ALA A 654 3.17 -34.22 -5.12
CA ALA A 654 3.08 -33.35 -3.95
C ALA A 654 2.23 -32.10 -4.22
N GLY A 655 0.98 -32.28 -4.68
CA GLY A 655 -0.04 -31.24 -4.51
C GLY A 655 -0.61 -31.25 -3.08
N ASN A 656 -1.49 -30.30 -2.73
CA ASN A 656 -2.14 -30.29 -1.40
C ASN A 656 -2.84 -31.63 -1.07
N SER A 657 -3.58 -32.22 -2.03
CA SER A 657 -4.16 -33.56 -1.83
C SER A 657 -3.11 -34.65 -1.67
N GLY A 658 -2.01 -34.62 -2.43
CA GLY A 658 -0.98 -35.64 -2.35
C GLY A 658 -0.26 -35.66 -1.00
N VAL A 659 0.01 -34.48 -0.44
CA VAL A 659 0.69 -34.38 0.86
C VAL A 659 -0.23 -34.76 2.02
N ASP A 660 -1.52 -34.43 1.94
CA ASP A 660 -2.51 -34.83 2.95
C ASP A 660 -2.72 -36.36 2.92
N ILE A 661 -2.91 -36.95 1.75
CA ILE A 661 -3.07 -38.41 1.58
C ILE A 661 -1.78 -39.15 2.01
N ALA A 662 -0.61 -38.58 1.75
CA ALA A 662 0.66 -39.15 2.22
C ALA A 662 0.78 -39.12 3.76
N CYS A 663 0.21 -38.11 4.43
CA CYS A 663 0.12 -38.09 5.90
C CYS A 663 -0.82 -39.18 6.42
N ASP A 664 -1.94 -39.43 5.75
CA ASP A 664 -2.85 -40.54 6.09
C ASP A 664 -2.18 -41.90 5.88
N ALA A 665 -1.46 -42.07 4.76
CA ALA A 665 -0.67 -43.27 4.50
C ALA A 665 0.39 -43.47 5.59
N ALA A 666 1.14 -42.43 5.97
CA ALA A 666 2.16 -42.52 7.02
C ALA A 666 1.58 -42.95 8.38
N ARG A 667 0.33 -42.59 8.67
CA ARG A 667 -0.34 -42.93 9.93
C ARG A 667 -0.94 -44.34 9.95
N HIS A 668 -1.31 -44.89 8.79
CA HIS A 668 -2.16 -46.07 8.70
C HIS A 668 -1.60 -47.24 7.91
N ALA A 669 -0.68 -47.01 6.97
CA ALA A 669 -0.04 -48.04 6.17
C ALA A 669 1.05 -48.78 6.96
N ASP A 670 1.39 -49.98 6.53
CA ASP A 670 2.55 -50.71 7.06
C ASP A 670 3.85 -50.02 6.64
N THR A 671 3.87 -49.46 5.42
CA THR A 671 4.93 -48.59 4.90
C THR A 671 4.33 -47.53 3.98
N ALA A 672 4.79 -46.28 4.06
CA ALA A 672 4.33 -45.19 3.19
C ALA A 672 5.49 -44.53 2.43
N TYR A 673 5.26 -44.26 1.15
CA TYR A 673 6.19 -43.54 0.27
C TYR A 673 5.52 -42.32 -0.37
N LEU A 674 6.27 -41.22 -0.48
CA LEU A 674 5.87 -40.03 -1.24
C LEU A 674 6.83 -39.82 -2.41
N SER A 675 6.34 -40.05 -3.63
CA SER A 675 7.13 -39.80 -4.86
C SER A 675 6.94 -38.37 -5.35
N VAL A 676 8.07 -37.67 -5.53
CA VAL A 676 8.11 -36.31 -6.09
C VAL A 676 9.16 -36.20 -7.19
N ARG A 677 8.77 -35.61 -8.32
CA ARG A 677 9.68 -35.37 -9.46
C ARG A 677 10.61 -34.17 -9.30
N ARG A 678 10.34 -33.30 -8.34
CA ARG A 678 11.11 -32.06 -8.06
C ARG A 678 10.95 -31.65 -6.61
N GLY A 679 11.83 -30.77 -6.14
CA GLY A 679 11.72 -30.18 -4.82
C GLY A 679 10.62 -29.14 -4.75
N TYR A 680 9.93 -29.07 -3.63
CA TYR A 680 8.89 -28.08 -3.36
C TYR A 680 9.16 -27.38 -2.03
N ARG A 681 8.64 -26.15 -1.90
CA ARG A 681 8.61 -25.42 -0.63
C ARG A 681 7.26 -25.68 0.05
N PHE A 682 7.30 -26.21 1.27
CA PHE A 682 6.12 -26.49 2.08
C PHE A 682 5.87 -25.31 3.01
N VAL A 683 4.67 -24.74 2.98
CA VAL A 683 4.27 -23.60 3.81
C VAL A 683 3.60 -24.13 5.08
N PRO A 684 4.15 -23.82 6.28
CA PRO A 684 3.49 -24.19 7.52
C PRO A 684 2.12 -23.49 7.65
N LYS A 685 1.10 -24.19 8.15
CA LYS A 685 -0.23 -23.60 8.41
C LYS A 685 -0.19 -22.51 9.49
N HIS A 686 0.72 -22.62 10.45
CA HIS A 686 0.87 -21.63 11.50
C HIS A 686 2.30 -21.09 11.59
N VAL A 687 2.42 -19.77 11.75
CA VAL A 687 3.65 -19.07 12.10
C VAL A 687 3.41 -18.31 13.39
N ALA A 688 4.25 -18.57 14.39
CA ALA A 688 4.12 -18.01 15.74
C ALA A 688 2.72 -18.18 16.35
N GLY A 689 2.11 -19.34 16.11
CA GLY A 689 0.78 -19.70 16.64
C GLY A 689 -0.40 -19.06 15.91
N LEU A 690 -0.17 -18.33 14.81
CA LEU A 690 -1.21 -17.67 14.02
C LEU A 690 -1.26 -18.23 12.59
N PRO A 691 -2.43 -18.26 11.94
CA PRO A 691 -2.56 -18.72 10.57
C PRO A 691 -1.69 -17.94 9.59
N THR A 692 -0.89 -18.66 8.82
CA THR A 692 0.16 -18.07 7.98
C THR A 692 -0.41 -17.16 6.91
N ASP A 693 -1.47 -17.57 6.22
CA ASP A 693 -2.12 -16.77 5.18
C ASP A 693 -2.76 -15.49 5.75
N ALA A 694 -3.37 -15.55 6.94
CA ALA A 694 -3.95 -14.39 7.60
C ALA A 694 -2.87 -13.37 8.02
N LEU A 695 -1.72 -13.84 8.51
CA LEU A 695 -0.57 -13.01 8.82
C LEU A 695 0.00 -12.33 7.56
N LEU A 696 0.24 -13.11 6.50
CA LEU A 696 0.79 -12.58 5.24
C LEU A 696 -0.18 -11.62 4.53
N ALA A 697 -1.49 -11.83 4.69
CA ALA A 697 -2.52 -10.93 4.18
C ALA A 697 -2.75 -9.68 5.05
N GLY A 698 -2.12 -9.58 6.23
CA GLY A 698 -2.31 -8.49 7.20
C GLY A 698 -3.70 -8.49 7.84
N LYS A 699 -4.34 -9.66 7.94
CA LYS A 699 -5.63 -9.85 8.63
C LYS A 699 -5.47 -10.08 10.13
N LEU A 700 -4.30 -10.55 10.54
CA LEU A 700 -3.90 -10.70 11.92
C LEU A 700 -2.56 -9.99 12.14
N ASP A 701 -2.42 -9.36 13.29
CA ASP A 701 -1.15 -8.75 13.69
C ASP A 701 -0.19 -9.84 14.22
N PRO A 702 1.09 -9.82 13.82
CA PRO A 702 2.08 -10.75 14.37
C PRO A 702 2.29 -10.48 15.88
N PRO A 703 2.73 -11.49 16.66
CA PRO A 703 3.02 -11.29 18.08
C PRO A 703 4.05 -10.18 18.30
N LYS A 704 3.88 -9.42 19.38
CA LYS A 704 4.77 -8.30 19.70
C LYS A 704 6.22 -8.75 19.71
N GLY A 705 7.06 -8.05 18.95
CA GLY A 705 8.50 -8.33 18.84
C GLY A 705 8.89 -9.29 17.72
N LEU A 706 7.93 -9.98 17.10
CA LEU A 706 8.20 -10.80 15.92
C LEU A 706 8.22 -9.93 14.66
N VAL A 707 9.32 -10.00 13.90
CA VAL A 707 9.43 -9.40 12.57
C VAL A 707 9.58 -10.54 11.57
N LEU A 708 8.55 -10.74 10.77
CA LEU A 708 8.59 -11.70 9.68
C LEU A 708 9.30 -11.07 8.48
N SER A 709 10.11 -11.87 7.78
CA SER A 709 10.67 -11.45 6.50
C SER A 709 9.53 -11.13 5.52
N SER A 710 9.62 -9.99 4.85
CA SER A 710 8.72 -9.64 3.74
C SER A 710 9.01 -10.48 2.48
N ASP A 711 10.21 -11.07 2.38
CA ASP A 711 10.56 -12.02 1.35
C ASP A 711 10.11 -13.43 1.76
N VAL A 712 9.12 -13.98 1.03
CA VAL A 712 8.49 -15.28 1.33
C VAL A 712 9.50 -16.42 1.22
N ASN A 713 10.47 -16.35 0.29
CA ASN A 713 11.50 -17.37 0.17
C ASN A 713 12.35 -17.43 1.43
N THR A 714 12.91 -16.28 1.83
CA THR A 714 13.70 -16.13 3.06
C THR A 714 12.90 -16.55 4.29
N LEU A 715 11.60 -16.21 4.35
CA LEU A 715 10.73 -16.61 5.44
C LEU A 715 10.61 -18.14 5.53
N LEU A 716 10.29 -18.81 4.42
CA LEU A 716 10.17 -20.27 4.37
C LEU A 716 11.50 -20.97 4.62
N ASP A 717 12.60 -20.49 4.03
CA ASP A 717 13.94 -21.05 4.21
C ASP A 717 14.39 -20.94 5.67
N THR A 718 13.96 -19.88 6.39
CA THR A 718 14.22 -19.70 7.82
C THR A 718 13.36 -20.63 8.69
N LEU A 719 12.09 -20.81 8.33
CA LEU A 719 11.13 -21.59 9.13
C LEU A 719 11.24 -23.10 8.92
N VAL A 720 11.54 -23.52 7.70
CA VAL A 720 11.49 -24.92 7.25
C VAL A 720 12.89 -25.50 7.09
N GLY A 721 13.85 -24.70 6.60
CA GLY A 721 15.23 -25.13 6.37
C GLY A 721 15.41 -26.05 5.16
N ASP A 722 16.55 -26.75 5.14
CA ASP A 722 16.94 -27.64 4.04
C ASP A 722 16.29 -29.02 4.16
N LEU A 723 15.29 -29.26 3.29
CA LEU A 723 14.50 -30.48 3.21
C LEU A 723 15.22 -31.64 2.50
N THR A 724 16.38 -31.42 1.87
CA THR A 724 17.14 -32.51 1.23
C THR A 724 17.62 -33.57 2.23
N ARG A 725 17.83 -33.18 3.49
CA ARG A 725 18.12 -34.11 4.58
C ARG A 725 17.02 -35.15 4.83
N LEU A 726 15.78 -34.86 4.39
CA LEU A 726 14.61 -35.73 4.52
C LEU A 726 14.36 -36.57 3.25
N GLY A 727 15.31 -36.58 2.30
CA GLY A 727 15.21 -37.33 1.05
C GLY A 727 14.39 -36.65 -0.06
N LEU A 728 13.87 -35.44 0.19
CA LEU A 728 13.20 -34.64 -0.85
C LEU A 728 14.25 -33.98 -1.77
N PRO A 729 13.98 -33.79 -3.07
CA PRO A 729 14.87 -33.02 -3.93
C PRO A 729 14.92 -31.54 -3.51
N ALA A 730 16.03 -30.85 -3.82
CA ALA A 730 16.12 -29.40 -3.60
C ALA A 730 15.12 -28.66 -4.51
N PRO A 731 14.42 -27.62 -4.03
CA PRO A 731 13.53 -26.83 -4.87
C PRO A 731 14.33 -26.06 -5.93
N ASP A 732 13.86 -26.10 -7.17
CA ASP A 732 14.44 -25.43 -8.35
C ASP A 732 13.76 -24.09 -8.67
N HIS A 733 12.89 -23.60 -7.78
CA HIS A 733 12.01 -22.45 -8.00
C HIS A 733 11.64 -21.71 -6.71
N ASP A 734 11.16 -20.47 -6.85
CA ASP A 734 10.69 -19.61 -5.77
C ASP A 734 9.32 -20.03 -5.19
N ALA A 735 9.04 -19.68 -3.93
CA ALA A 735 7.87 -20.10 -3.14
C ALA A 735 6.48 -19.79 -3.72
N LEU A 736 6.40 -18.90 -4.72
CA LEU A 736 5.15 -18.48 -5.36
C LEU A 736 5.21 -18.56 -6.89
N SER A 737 6.29 -19.12 -7.46
CA SER A 737 6.33 -19.48 -8.89
C SER A 737 5.69 -20.85 -9.15
N SER A 738 5.27 -21.53 -8.09
CA SER A 738 4.36 -22.67 -8.14
C SER A 738 3.19 -22.46 -7.17
N HIS A 739 2.11 -23.23 -7.33
CA HIS A 739 1.01 -23.19 -6.38
C HIS A 739 1.49 -23.64 -4.99
N PRO A 740 1.23 -22.87 -3.92
CA PRO A 740 1.78 -23.17 -2.60
C PRO A 740 1.20 -24.47 -2.02
N ILE A 741 2.07 -25.26 -1.40
CA ILE A 741 1.71 -26.46 -0.65
C ILE A 741 1.59 -26.08 0.82
N MET A 742 0.38 -26.08 1.36
CA MET A 742 0.14 -25.67 2.74
C MET A 742 -0.03 -26.88 3.65
N ASN A 743 1.08 -27.37 4.22
CA ASN A 743 1.05 -28.55 5.09
C ASN A 743 2.21 -28.51 6.11
N THR A 744 1.91 -28.84 7.36
CA THR A 744 2.88 -28.89 8.47
C THR A 744 3.23 -30.33 8.87
N GLN A 745 2.33 -31.29 8.64
CA GLN A 745 2.46 -32.66 9.13
C GLN A 745 3.35 -33.54 8.26
N VAL A 746 3.41 -33.30 6.95
CA VAL A 746 4.21 -34.12 6.03
C VAL A 746 5.68 -34.12 6.42
N LEU A 747 6.21 -32.97 6.86
CA LEU A 747 7.58 -32.84 7.34
C LEU A 747 7.81 -33.58 8.66
N HIS A 748 6.80 -33.64 9.52
CA HIS A 748 6.86 -34.41 10.77
C HIS A 748 7.02 -35.91 10.46
N TYR A 749 6.18 -36.48 9.58
CA TYR A 749 6.27 -37.90 9.24
C TYR A 749 7.54 -38.26 8.47
N LEU A 750 8.00 -37.39 7.56
CA LEU A 750 9.30 -37.56 6.88
C LEU A 750 10.46 -37.57 7.88
N ALA A 751 10.42 -36.74 8.92
CA ALA A 751 11.47 -36.66 9.93
C ALA A 751 11.51 -37.87 10.88
N HIS A 752 10.38 -38.55 11.10
CA HIS A 752 10.30 -39.77 11.91
C HIS A 752 10.60 -41.03 11.12
N GLY A 753 10.54 -40.96 9.78
CA GLY A 753 10.71 -42.11 8.89
C GLY A 753 9.41 -42.89 8.64
N ASP A 754 8.28 -42.43 9.19
CA ASP A 754 6.94 -43.00 8.94
C ASP A 754 6.50 -42.78 7.48
N LEU A 755 7.03 -41.74 6.85
CA LEU A 755 6.90 -41.47 5.43
C LEU A 755 8.28 -41.41 4.79
N VAL A 756 8.46 -42.06 3.64
CA VAL A 756 9.75 -42.09 2.94
C VAL A 756 9.65 -41.36 1.61
N ALA A 757 10.44 -40.31 1.43
CA ALA A 757 10.53 -39.61 0.14
C ALA A 757 11.22 -40.49 -0.93
N ARG A 758 10.69 -40.44 -2.14
CA ARG A 758 11.23 -41.11 -3.33
C ARG A 758 11.23 -40.17 -4.54
N PRO A 759 12.17 -40.34 -5.49
CA PRO A 759 12.12 -39.61 -6.75
C PRO A 759 10.97 -40.12 -7.63
N ASP A 760 10.91 -39.63 -8.86
CA ASP A 760 9.85 -40.01 -9.80
C ASP A 760 9.83 -41.52 -10.09
N VAL A 761 8.67 -42.04 -10.46
CA VAL A 761 8.48 -43.45 -10.80
C VAL A 761 9.07 -43.72 -12.18
N ALA A 762 10.04 -44.64 -12.29
CA ALA A 762 10.62 -45.03 -13.58
C ALA A 762 9.78 -46.13 -14.24
N ARG A 763 9.44 -47.18 -13.48
CA ARG A 763 8.54 -48.26 -13.93
C ARG A 763 7.99 -49.04 -12.74
N LEU A 764 6.88 -49.72 -12.94
CA LEU A 764 6.34 -50.71 -12.02
C LEU A 764 6.96 -52.09 -12.30
N THR A 765 7.03 -52.92 -11.26
CA THR A 765 7.37 -54.35 -11.33
C THR A 765 6.11 -55.18 -11.05
N GLU A 766 6.20 -56.51 -10.96
CA GLU A 766 5.03 -57.31 -10.57
C GLU A 766 4.52 -57.01 -9.16
N THR A 767 5.42 -56.65 -8.23
CA THR A 767 5.15 -56.50 -6.79
C THR A 767 5.50 -55.13 -6.22
N GLY A 768 5.95 -54.19 -7.05
CA GLY A 768 6.48 -52.92 -6.56
C GLY A 768 6.84 -51.91 -7.65
N VAL A 769 7.81 -51.05 -7.33
CA VAL A 769 8.18 -49.87 -8.10
C VAL A 769 9.70 -49.73 -8.16
N VAL A 770 10.22 -49.40 -9.35
CA VAL A 770 11.58 -48.89 -9.55
C VAL A 770 11.51 -47.38 -9.74
N PHE A 771 12.26 -46.63 -8.94
CA PHE A 771 12.32 -45.17 -9.00
C PHE A 771 13.43 -44.68 -9.94
N ALA A 772 13.40 -43.39 -10.27
CA ALA A 772 14.34 -42.78 -11.23
C ALA A 772 15.81 -42.82 -10.81
N ASP A 773 16.10 -43.00 -9.51
CA ASP A 773 17.46 -43.19 -8.98
C ASP A 773 17.92 -44.66 -8.98
N GLY A 774 17.09 -45.58 -9.47
CA GLY A 774 17.34 -47.02 -9.49
C GLY A 774 16.99 -47.73 -8.19
N SER A 775 16.52 -47.03 -7.16
CA SER A 775 16.02 -47.67 -5.94
C SER A 775 14.71 -48.42 -6.21
N GLU A 776 14.45 -49.47 -5.44
CA GLU A 776 13.24 -50.28 -5.55
C GLU A 776 12.46 -50.32 -4.23
N ALA A 777 11.14 -50.44 -4.32
CA ALA A 777 10.27 -50.68 -3.16
C ALA A 777 9.12 -51.61 -3.56
N GLU A 778 8.77 -52.54 -2.67
CA GLU A 778 7.54 -53.30 -2.81
C GLU A 778 6.33 -52.47 -2.36
N VAL A 779 5.27 -52.47 -3.15
CA VAL A 779 4.10 -51.60 -2.98
C VAL A 779 2.85 -52.38 -3.35
N ASP A 780 1.83 -52.30 -2.50
CA ASP A 780 0.55 -52.95 -2.71
C ASP A 780 -0.49 -52.00 -3.34
N GLU A 781 -0.35 -50.70 -3.05
CA GLU A 781 -1.26 -49.66 -3.55
C GLU A 781 -0.53 -48.37 -3.95
N ILE A 782 -0.87 -47.84 -5.13
CA ILE A 782 -0.38 -46.56 -5.65
C ILE A 782 -1.54 -45.59 -5.78
N VAL A 783 -1.43 -44.43 -5.13
CA VAL A 783 -2.39 -43.33 -5.23
C VAL A 783 -1.81 -42.21 -6.08
N LEU A 784 -2.42 -41.96 -7.23
CA LEU A 784 -2.05 -40.88 -8.14
C LEU A 784 -2.66 -39.56 -7.64
N ALA A 785 -1.84 -38.71 -7.03
CA ALA A 785 -2.19 -37.34 -6.65
C ALA A 785 -1.71 -36.34 -7.72
N THR A 786 -2.00 -36.66 -8.99
CA THR A 786 -1.45 -36.03 -10.20
C THR A 786 -2.28 -34.87 -10.73
N GLY A 787 -3.29 -34.43 -9.98
CA GLY A 787 -4.13 -33.28 -10.29
C GLY A 787 -5.36 -33.65 -11.13
N TYR A 788 -5.93 -32.66 -11.79
CA TYR A 788 -7.22 -32.79 -12.48
C TYR A 788 -7.18 -32.10 -13.82
N GLU A 789 -8.03 -32.55 -14.73
CA GLU A 789 -8.25 -31.94 -16.04
C GLU A 789 -9.42 -30.95 -16.01
N TYR A 790 -9.30 -29.89 -16.80
CA TYR A 790 -10.38 -28.93 -16.97
C TYR A 790 -11.29 -29.42 -18.09
N ARG A 791 -12.56 -29.68 -17.77
CA ARG A 791 -13.55 -30.15 -18.76
C ARG A 791 -14.88 -29.42 -18.60
N MET A 792 -15.57 -29.27 -19.72
CA MET A 792 -16.95 -28.79 -19.82
C MET A 792 -17.69 -29.79 -20.72
N PRO A 793 -18.06 -30.98 -20.21
CA PRO A 793 -18.43 -32.12 -21.04
C PRO A 793 -19.70 -31.90 -21.90
N PHE A 794 -20.53 -30.93 -21.53
CA PHE A 794 -21.72 -30.53 -22.26
C PHE A 794 -21.46 -29.48 -23.35
N LEU A 795 -20.22 -28.99 -23.48
CA LEU A 795 -19.83 -27.98 -24.46
C LEU A 795 -18.85 -28.57 -25.46
N ASP A 796 -19.03 -28.29 -26.76
CA ASP A 796 -18.06 -28.69 -27.78
C ASP A 796 -16.69 -28.03 -27.50
N PRO A 797 -15.62 -28.82 -27.26
CA PRO A 797 -14.29 -28.28 -27.01
C PRO A 797 -13.77 -27.39 -28.14
N GLY A 798 -14.23 -27.60 -29.39
CA GLY A 798 -13.86 -26.82 -30.56
C GLY A 798 -14.31 -25.36 -30.53
N LEU A 799 -15.19 -24.97 -29.60
CA LEU A 799 -15.63 -23.59 -29.40
C LEU A 799 -14.61 -22.71 -28.68
N LEU A 800 -13.56 -23.29 -28.11
CA LEU A 800 -12.53 -22.58 -27.36
C LEU A 800 -11.14 -23.03 -27.83
N GLU A 801 -10.18 -22.12 -27.81
CA GLU A 801 -8.78 -22.50 -27.93
C GLU A 801 -8.31 -23.13 -26.61
N TRP A 802 -7.63 -24.27 -26.68
CA TRP A 802 -7.07 -24.96 -25.53
C TRP A 802 -5.55 -25.04 -25.62
N LYS A 803 -4.87 -24.72 -24.53
CA LYS A 803 -3.42 -24.85 -24.39
C LYS A 803 -3.10 -25.68 -23.15
N HIS A 804 -2.34 -26.76 -23.33
CA HIS A 804 -1.99 -27.71 -22.27
C HIS A 804 -3.19 -28.15 -21.41
N GLY A 805 -4.36 -28.35 -22.03
CA GLY A 805 -5.59 -28.76 -21.31
C GLY A 805 -6.32 -27.62 -20.58
N HIS A 806 -5.97 -26.36 -20.80
CA HIS A 806 -6.67 -25.19 -20.23
C HIS A 806 -7.24 -24.26 -21.32
N PRO A 807 -8.48 -23.76 -21.18
CA PRO A 807 -9.10 -22.90 -22.18
C PRO A 807 -8.51 -21.49 -22.15
N GLN A 808 -8.27 -20.90 -23.32
CA GLN A 808 -7.64 -19.58 -23.48
C GLN A 808 -8.69 -18.48 -23.51
N LEU A 809 -9.15 -18.10 -22.32
CA LEU A 809 -10.20 -17.11 -22.12
C LEU A 809 -9.60 -15.73 -21.83
N TYR A 810 -10.30 -14.66 -22.24
CA TYR A 810 -9.96 -13.31 -21.77
C TYR A 810 -10.20 -13.22 -20.25
N LEU A 811 -9.13 -12.90 -19.53
CA LEU A 811 -9.11 -12.81 -18.06
C LEU A 811 -9.53 -14.10 -17.35
N ASN A 812 -9.45 -15.27 -17.99
CA ASN A 812 -9.99 -16.52 -17.45
C ASN A 812 -11.52 -16.48 -17.18
N VAL A 813 -12.25 -15.56 -17.84
CA VAL A 813 -13.70 -15.37 -17.65
C VAL A 813 -14.47 -15.42 -18.97
N PHE A 814 -14.00 -14.71 -19.99
CA PHE A 814 -14.76 -14.52 -21.22
C PHE A 814 -14.20 -15.34 -22.37
N SER A 815 -15.09 -15.96 -23.14
CA SER A 815 -14.73 -16.41 -24.47
C SER A 815 -14.24 -15.23 -25.33
N ARG A 816 -13.21 -15.47 -26.14
CA ARG A 816 -12.67 -14.46 -27.07
C ARG A 816 -13.53 -14.29 -28.33
N GLU A 817 -14.29 -15.32 -28.70
CA GLU A 817 -15.06 -15.36 -29.95
C GLU A 817 -16.56 -15.25 -29.70
N LEU A 818 -17.08 -16.08 -28.81
CA LEU A 818 -18.49 -16.09 -28.40
C LEU A 818 -18.76 -15.05 -27.32
N ASP A 819 -19.48 -13.98 -27.66
CA ASP A 819 -19.72 -12.84 -26.77
C ASP A 819 -20.57 -13.20 -25.54
N SER A 820 -21.35 -14.27 -25.61
CA SER A 820 -22.33 -14.69 -24.59
C SER A 820 -21.94 -15.94 -23.80
N LEU A 821 -20.69 -16.39 -23.92
CA LEU A 821 -20.12 -17.49 -23.14
C LEU A 821 -19.20 -16.96 -22.04
N TYR A 822 -19.55 -17.31 -20.80
CA TYR A 822 -18.79 -16.94 -19.61
C TYR A 822 -18.39 -18.20 -18.84
N VAL A 823 -17.19 -18.21 -18.29
CA VAL A 823 -16.70 -19.27 -17.41
C VAL A 823 -16.29 -18.63 -16.09
N LEU A 824 -16.76 -19.19 -14.98
CA LEU A 824 -16.41 -18.72 -13.65
C LEU A 824 -15.80 -19.85 -12.81
N GLY A 825 -14.52 -19.70 -12.50
CA GLY A 825 -13.77 -20.61 -11.63
C GLY A 825 -12.58 -21.32 -12.28
N PHE A 826 -12.37 -21.19 -13.59
CA PHE A 826 -11.19 -21.72 -14.30
C PHE A 826 -9.97 -20.81 -14.19
N VAL A 827 -9.52 -20.56 -12.97
CA VAL A 827 -8.35 -19.73 -12.68
C VAL A 827 -7.59 -20.26 -11.47
N GLU A 828 -6.27 -20.14 -11.51
CA GLU A 828 -5.38 -20.50 -10.41
C GLU A 828 -4.61 -19.25 -9.95
N PHE A 829 -4.60 -19.02 -8.63
CA PHE A 829 -3.83 -17.97 -7.98
C PHE A 829 -3.52 -18.38 -6.53
N ALA A 830 -2.50 -17.78 -5.91
CA ALA A 830 -2.14 -18.01 -4.51
C ALA A 830 -2.97 -17.13 -3.56
N ASP A 831 -4.27 -17.42 -3.43
CA ASP A 831 -5.21 -16.71 -2.53
C ASP A 831 -6.48 -17.55 -2.27
N ALA A 832 -7.29 -17.15 -1.31
CA ALA A 832 -8.61 -17.74 -1.09
C ALA A 832 -9.59 -17.41 -2.24
N ALA A 833 -10.27 -18.43 -2.76
CA ALA A 833 -10.98 -18.32 -4.04
C ALA A 833 -12.28 -17.50 -4.00
N TYR A 834 -13.09 -17.64 -2.95
CA TYR A 834 -14.49 -17.18 -2.97
C TYR A 834 -14.65 -15.68 -3.23
N LYS A 835 -13.92 -14.83 -2.49
CA LYS A 835 -13.94 -13.38 -2.74
C LYS A 835 -13.40 -13.01 -4.12
N ARG A 836 -12.46 -13.78 -4.68
CA ARG A 836 -11.90 -13.51 -6.00
C ARG A 836 -12.88 -13.89 -7.12
N PHE A 837 -13.60 -15.00 -6.97
CA PHE A 837 -14.68 -15.37 -7.89
C PHE A 837 -15.81 -14.32 -7.87
N GLU A 838 -16.09 -13.72 -6.72
CA GLU A 838 -17.04 -12.59 -6.65
C GLU A 838 -16.59 -11.39 -7.49
N GLU A 839 -15.31 -11.02 -7.42
CA GLU A 839 -14.74 -9.93 -8.20
C GLU A 839 -14.74 -10.22 -9.71
N MET A 840 -14.56 -11.49 -10.08
CA MET A 840 -14.68 -11.97 -11.46
C MET A 840 -16.14 -11.94 -11.95
N ALA A 841 -17.10 -12.32 -11.09
CA ALA A 841 -18.52 -12.27 -11.41
C ALA A 841 -18.99 -10.84 -11.71
N GLN A 842 -18.38 -9.81 -11.08
CA GLN A 842 -18.66 -8.41 -11.44
C GLN A 842 -18.35 -8.11 -12.91
N LEU A 843 -17.34 -8.73 -13.51
CA LEU A 843 -17.04 -8.53 -14.93
C LEU A 843 -18.14 -9.12 -15.81
N ILE A 844 -18.65 -10.30 -15.46
CA ILE A 844 -19.78 -10.91 -16.15
C ILE A 844 -20.99 -9.95 -16.06
N MET A 845 -21.25 -9.37 -14.89
CA MET A 845 -22.33 -8.40 -14.73
C MET A 845 -22.13 -7.11 -15.56
N ILE A 846 -20.89 -6.63 -15.71
CA ILE A 846 -20.58 -5.52 -16.63
C ILE A 846 -20.95 -5.88 -18.07
N ASP A 847 -20.57 -7.07 -18.52
CA ASP A 847 -20.87 -7.51 -19.90
C ASP A 847 -22.37 -7.72 -20.11
N ILE A 848 -23.07 -8.35 -19.15
CA ILE A 848 -24.53 -8.48 -19.17
C ILE A 848 -25.19 -7.10 -19.24
N ASN A 849 -24.74 -6.13 -18.44
CA ASN A 849 -25.24 -4.77 -18.48
C ASN A 849 -24.97 -4.07 -19.81
N ALA A 850 -23.77 -4.21 -20.37
CA ALA A 850 -23.40 -3.64 -21.66
C ALA A 850 -24.18 -4.27 -22.82
N ARG A 851 -24.44 -5.58 -22.76
CA ARG A 851 -25.28 -6.30 -23.74
C ARG A 851 -26.74 -5.88 -23.61
N GLU A 852 -27.22 -5.61 -22.40
CA GLU A 852 -28.59 -5.15 -22.16
C GLU A 852 -28.84 -3.73 -22.69
N THR A 853 -27.95 -2.80 -22.33
CA THR A 853 -28.13 -1.37 -22.58
C THR A 853 -27.50 -0.88 -23.90
N GLY A 854 -26.59 -1.66 -24.49
CA GLY A 854 -25.74 -1.23 -25.61
C GLY A 854 -24.62 -0.26 -25.21
N VAL A 855 -24.60 0.24 -23.97
CA VAL A 855 -23.62 1.22 -23.51
C VAL A 855 -22.24 0.60 -23.46
N ARG A 856 -21.32 1.09 -24.30
CA ARG A 856 -19.92 0.64 -24.39
C ARG A 856 -19.73 -0.85 -24.68
N LYS A 857 -20.76 -1.52 -25.21
CA LYS A 857 -20.71 -2.93 -25.63
C LYS A 857 -19.55 -3.19 -26.60
N ASP A 858 -19.43 -2.37 -27.65
CA ASP A 858 -18.38 -2.54 -28.68
C ASP A 858 -16.97 -2.41 -28.10
N GLU A 859 -16.79 -1.55 -27.09
CA GLU A 859 -15.52 -1.41 -26.41
C GLU A 859 -15.15 -2.67 -25.62
N LEU A 860 -16.12 -3.24 -24.91
CA LEU A 860 -15.92 -4.48 -24.15
C LEU A 860 -15.69 -5.68 -25.07
N THR A 861 -16.47 -5.82 -26.14
CA THR A 861 -16.27 -6.87 -27.16
C THR A 861 -14.88 -6.78 -27.79
N ARG A 862 -14.39 -5.56 -28.09
CA ARG A 862 -13.02 -5.37 -28.58
C ARG A 862 -11.98 -5.80 -27.54
N LEU A 863 -12.17 -5.46 -26.26
CA LEU A 863 -11.26 -5.92 -25.19
C LEU A 863 -11.23 -7.45 -25.12
N LYS A 864 -12.40 -8.12 -25.06
CA LYS A 864 -12.49 -9.58 -25.03
C LYS A 864 -11.72 -10.24 -26.18
N ARG A 865 -11.80 -9.68 -27.38
CA ARG A 865 -11.13 -10.20 -28.59
C ARG A 865 -9.62 -10.00 -28.56
N SER A 866 -9.15 -8.77 -28.37
CA SER A 866 -7.76 -8.40 -28.66
C SER A 866 -6.87 -8.15 -27.45
N ASP A 867 -7.44 -7.92 -26.27
CA ASP A 867 -6.66 -7.56 -25.09
C ASP A 867 -5.98 -8.80 -24.47
N THR A 868 -4.71 -8.63 -24.12
CA THR A 868 -3.81 -9.68 -23.59
C THR A 868 -2.92 -9.11 -22.48
N PRO A 869 -3.52 -8.64 -21.37
CA PRO A 869 -2.75 -8.04 -20.28
C PRO A 869 -1.79 -9.05 -19.67
N ASP A 870 -0.61 -8.61 -19.25
CA ASP A 870 0.29 -9.44 -18.45
C ASP A 870 -0.27 -9.58 -17.03
N LEU A 871 -0.90 -10.73 -16.79
CA LEU A 871 -1.49 -11.09 -15.49
C LEU A 871 -0.50 -11.81 -14.57
N ARG A 872 0.74 -12.07 -15.01
CA ARG A 872 1.76 -12.73 -14.20
C ARG A 872 2.49 -11.77 -13.27
N GLY A 873 2.33 -10.47 -13.48
CA GLY A 873 2.93 -9.44 -12.63
C GLY A 873 4.46 -9.43 -12.65
N GLY A 874 5.10 -10.10 -13.62
CA GLY A 874 6.56 -10.33 -13.65
C GLY A 874 7.03 -11.59 -12.88
N VAL A 875 6.13 -12.43 -12.39
CA VAL A 875 6.45 -13.75 -11.83
C VAL A 875 6.66 -14.77 -12.97
N THR A 876 7.78 -15.47 -12.95
CA THR A 876 8.03 -16.60 -13.85
C THR A 876 7.50 -17.88 -13.21
N TYR A 877 6.28 -18.27 -13.55
CA TYR A 877 5.71 -19.54 -13.10
C TYR A 877 6.41 -20.74 -13.75
N LEU A 878 6.39 -21.88 -13.05
CA LEU A 878 6.88 -23.15 -13.59
C LEU A 878 6.21 -23.48 -14.93
N ASP A 879 6.99 -23.95 -15.89
CA ASP A 879 6.46 -24.43 -17.17
C ASP A 879 5.82 -25.81 -16.98
N SER A 880 4.54 -25.82 -16.63
CA SER A 880 3.74 -27.03 -16.52
C SER A 880 2.28 -26.76 -16.86
N PRO A 881 1.49 -27.78 -17.27
CA PRO A 881 0.09 -27.61 -17.62
C PRO A 881 -0.70 -26.80 -16.60
N ARG A 882 -0.56 -27.14 -15.30
CA ARG A 882 -1.21 -26.47 -14.16
C ARG A 882 -0.98 -24.96 -14.08
N HIS A 883 0.13 -24.44 -14.61
CA HIS A 883 0.45 -23.01 -14.54
C HIS A 883 0.13 -22.24 -15.82
N THR A 884 -0.50 -22.87 -16.82
CA THR A 884 -0.79 -22.26 -18.12
C THR A 884 -1.60 -20.96 -17.98
N ASN A 885 -2.65 -20.98 -17.14
CA ASN A 885 -3.54 -19.84 -16.90
C ASN A 885 -3.36 -19.19 -15.52
N TYR A 886 -2.21 -19.44 -14.87
CA TYR A 886 -1.94 -18.91 -13.52
C TYR A 886 -1.78 -17.39 -13.54
N VAL A 887 -2.36 -16.72 -12.54
CA VAL A 887 -2.29 -15.25 -12.41
C VAL A 887 -1.67 -14.83 -11.08
N GLU A 888 -0.92 -13.73 -11.10
CA GLU A 888 -0.47 -13.06 -9.89
C GLU A 888 -1.63 -12.24 -9.34
N ARG A 889 -2.06 -12.59 -8.12
CA ARG A 889 -3.28 -12.09 -7.49
C ARG A 889 -3.38 -10.57 -7.52
N SER A 890 -2.32 -9.86 -7.14
CA SER A 890 -2.35 -8.40 -6.95
C SER A 890 -2.49 -7.67 -8.29
N THR A 891 -1.75 -8.12 -9.30
CA THR A 891 -1.81 -7.68 -10.69
C THR A 891 -3.20 -7.93 -11.27
N TYR A 892 -3.71 -9.14 -11.11
CA TYR A 892 -5.02 -9.51 -11.63
C TYR A 892 -6.12 -8.67 -11.00
N MET A 893 -6.14 -8.52 -9.67
CA MET A 893 -7.14 -7.70 -8.97
C MET A 893 -7.03 -6.22 -9.31
N ALA A 894 -5.81 -5.68 -9.48
CA ALA A 894 -5.63 -4.31 -9.93
C ALA A 894 -6.20 -4.09 -11.34
N TYR A 895 -6.05 -5.08 -12.23
CA TYR A 895 -6.63 -5.04 -13.56
C TYR A 895 -8.16 -5.09 -13.53
N LEU A 896 -8.75 -5.98 -12.73
CA LEU A 896 -10.20 -6.08 -12.57
C LEU A 896 -10.79 -4.76 -12.04
N ALA A 897 -10.14 -4.14 -11.05
CA ALA A 897 -10.55 -2.84 -10.52
C ALA A 897 -10.49 -1.74 -11.59
N GLN A 898 -9.45 -1.71 -12.43
CA GLN A 898 -9.35 -0.77 -13.54
C GLN A 898 -10.49 -0.94 -14.54
N LEU A 899 -10.89 -2.17 -14.85
CA LEU A 899 -12.03 -2.43 -15.74
C LEU A 899 -13.34 -1.98 -15.12
N ARG A 900 -13.58 -2.26 -13.83
CA ARG A 900 -14.79 -1.76 -13.15
C ARG A 900 -14.86 -0.24 -13.16
N ASP A 901 -13.77 0.44 -12.82
CA ASP A 901 -13.67 1.90 -12.90
C ASP A 901 -13.92 2.39 -14.33
N ARG A 902 -13.33 1.72 -15.33
CA ARG A 902 -13.49 2.05 -16.75
C ARG A 902 -14.95 1.95 -17.18
N PHE A 903 -15.68 0.92 -16.79
CA PHE A 903 -17.08 0.71 -17.15
C PHE A 903 -18.08 1.35 -16.17
N GLY A 904 -17.60 2.08 -15.16
CA GLY A 904 -18.46 2.75 -14.19
C GLY A 904 -19.24 1.78 -13.29
N TRP A 905 -18.70 0.58 -13.07
CA TRP A 905 -19.30 -0.47 -12.27
C TRP A 905 -18.88 -0.37 -10.80
N HIS A 906 -19.80 -0.69 -9.88
CA HIS A 906 -19.45 -0.79 -8.48
C HIS A 906 -18.56 -2.01 -8.21
N ASP A 907 -17.95 -2.04 -7.04
CA ASP A 907 -17.07 -3.09 -6.49
C ASP A 907 -17.93 -3.68 -5.41
N VAL A 908 -17.55 -4.88 -5.06
CA VAL A 908 -18.19 -5.67 -4.06
C VAL A 908 -17.45 -5.52 -2.74
N ASP A 909 -18.22 -5.38 -1.67
CA ASP A 909 -17.79 -5.34 -0.29
C ASP A 909 -18.73 -6.20 0.58
N ASP A 910 -18.47 -6.22 1.88
CA ASP A 910 -19.24 -7.06 2.79
C ASP A 910 -20.70 -6.60 2.99
N HIS A 911 -21.10 -5.42 2.50
CA HIS A 911 -22.47 -4.90 2.60
C HIS A 911 -23.25 -4.96 1.28
N THR A 912 -22.58 -5.33 0.19
CA THR A 912 -23.12 -5.26 -1.18
C THR A 912 -24.41 -6.07 -1.36
N PHE A 913 -24.59 -7.15 -0.60
CA PHE A 913 -25.71 -8.09 -0.72
C PHE A 913 -26.71 -8.03 0.45
N ASP A 914 -26.64 -7.01 1.30
CA ASP A 914 -27.50 -6.92 2.50
C ASP A 914 -29.00 -6.96 2.15
N ALA A 915 -29.39 -6.39 1.01
CA ALA A 915 -30.78 -6.38 0.53
C ALA A 915 -31.32 -7.77 0.10
N LEU A 916 -30.45 -8.72 -0.24
CA LEU A 916 -30.85 -10.09 -0.60
C LEU A 916 -30.92 -11.02 0.62
N ARG A 917 -30.44 -10.56 1.78
CA ARG A 917 -30.33 -11.41 2.97
C ARG A 917 -31.72 -11.73 3.54
N THR A 918 -31.99 -12.99 3.82
CA THR A 918 -33.24 -13.43 4.44
C THR A 918 -33.43 -12.72 5.79
N GLY A 919 -34.60 -12.13 6.00
CA GLY A 919 -34.92 -11.36 7.21
C GLY A 919 -34.43 -9.90 7.24
N ALA A 920 -33.90 -9.35 6.13
CA ALA A 920 -33.64 -7.92 6.03
C ALA A 920 -34.96 -7.11 6.04
N PRO A 921 -35.06 -6.00 6.80
CA PRO A 921 -36.26 -5.16 6.78
C PRO A 921 -36.47 -4.62 5.36
N SER A 922 -37.69 -4.82 4.83
CA SER A 922 -38.13 -4.27 3.55
C SER A 922 -37.77 -2.79 3.46
N ALA A 923 -36.99 -2.40 2.45
CA ALA A 923 -36.57 -1.01 2.19
C ALA A 923 -37.72 -0.09 1.72
N SER A 924 -38.96 -0.39 2.10
CA SER A 924 -40.17 0.36 1.75
C SER A 924 -40.94 0.87 2.97
N ALA A 925 -40.29 1.20 4.08
CA ALA A 925 -40.84 2.10 5.10
C ALA A 925 -39.79 2.47 6.15
N SER A 926 -39.21 3.67 6.08
CA SER A 926 -39.05 4.57 7.23
C SER A 926 -38.12 5.73 6.86
N THR A 927 -38.75 6.88 6.66
CA THR A 927 -38.16 8.17 6.97
C THR A 927 -38.02 8.30 8.50
N SER A 928 -36.93 8.95 8.91
CA SER A 928 -36.62 9.50 10.23
C SER A 928 -35.92 8.60 11.28
N THR A 929 -34.68 9.02 11.57
CA THR A 929 -33.99 9.08 12.88
C THR A 929 -33.90 7.83 13.77
N SER A 930 -32.68 7.29 13.92
CA SER A 930 -32.13 6.88 15.22
C SER A 930 -30.61 6.61 15.16
N GLU A 931 -29.89 7.12 16.16
CA GLU A 931 -28.45 6.96 16.42
C GLU A 931 -27.95 5.50 16.45
N PRO A 932 -26.65 5.23 16.18
CA PRO A 932 -26.06 3.92 16.39
C PRO A 932 -25.84 3.63 17.90
N PRO A 933 -26.02 2.37 18.35
CA PRO A 933 -25.88 2.01 19.76
C PRO A 933 -24.41 1.99 20.19
N LYS A 934 -24.17 2.42 21.44
CA LYS A 934 -22.86 2.35 22.12
C LYS A 934 -22.51 0.89 22.45
N GLU A 935 -21.30 0.47 22.10
CA GLU A 935 -20.71 -0.78 22.59
C GLU A 935 -20.49 -0.74 24.12
N PRO A 936 -20.66 -1.87 24.83
CA PRO A 936 -20.44 -1.94 26.26
C PRO A 936 -18.95 -2.02 26.60
N SER A 937 -18.58 -1.29 27.65
CA SER A 937 -17.28 -1.32 28.31
C SER A 937 -16.96 -2.71 28.88
N HIS A 938 -15.81 -3.27 28.48
CA HIS A 938 -15.22 -4.43 29.17
C HIS A 938 -14.44 -3.97 30.40
N VAL A 939 -14.84 -4.53 31.54
CA VAL A 939 -14.07 -4.70 32.78
C VAL A 939 -13.04 -5.80 32.56
#